data_AF-A0A3N4LLL3-F1
#
_entry.id   AF-A0A3N4LLL3-F1
#
_cell.length_a   1.000
_cell.length_b   1.000
_cell.length_c   1.000
_cell.angle_alpha   90.00
_cell.angle_beta   90.00
_cell.angle_gamma   90.00
#
_symmetry.space_group_name_H-M   'P 1'
#
loop_
_entity.id
_entity.type
_entity.pdbx_description
1 polymer ?
#
loop_
_entity_poly.entity_id
_entity_poly.type
_entity_poly.pdbx_seq_one_letter_code
_entity_poly.pdbx_strand_id
1 'polypeptide(L)'
;MLGKLLDVEPTTSTNETFSAIIQGDIGKQSGFYTIALIGRSGAGKTATIVSAARQHFVVYFVCSRKGDPQFSGIIDRSFNILAGEVAEYPDRSPNLTTFDEIRSNNEHLKMRVVDRVKVELLARLLFLCMLFKKNQNLTPEEYFREQINGASEAIHAIVLQLKLYCIDSIDLLLTTVRQELRKKIDDFRGLVVAVDEAQIAEKFILSGWFIAPSKELLPDSQLFNSKGRVHKEYTRGFFTPLCATLSIYTTLVVLGTSLSLSHTDRLESAISKQSYLQVIHNFPSASESQVVGLLKRSLNLEDCDIDASKRQKLSGRLRFSASIITHFNQSDLSDCKQKRLDRAVDKAIMSAKADLRATIEDMLTDGNAKKLLSRMVLAYKLGDGKIGFAHQFDVDYVIGNLCALTRHSDEYNWVIDEPLVIEVAEEVLMDNKINASYLTYNSFLNDAISNFGKKTAVKGNAIEPLVRECLKEFNGRKLSELPFLGISPSQLPKWCSGIKLQIGDIGDANHFGFEGGLEADLEFMRQRPHNKLLVPQSKTRPDGLWFFNENYAGSLAIKFYSASVHKDVYTDNNTSSDVRQSFLDRNGKDANARIIREKWESYLSVKPIKGMIRVHIVLPGAQGHYPLCSYVENNKDVMIYIHSGNMDQLFDQRLSDLVKYIIG
;
A
#
# COMPACT_ATOMS: atom_id res chain seq x y z
N MET A 1 16.05 -4.57 -19.47
CA MET A 1 14.65 -4.47 -19.95
C MET A 1 13.67 -3.93 -18.89
N LEU A 2 14.02 -3.78 -17.60
CA LEU A 2 13.04 -3.54 -16.50
C LEU A 2 12.68 -2.07 -16.19
N GLY A 3 13.49 -1.08 -16.56
CA GLY A 3 13.32 0.30 -16.07
C GLY A 3 12.38 1.21 -16.88
N LYS A 4 11.43 0.71 -17.67
CA LYS A 4 10.56 1.56 -18.54
C LYS A 4 9.07 1.16 -18.52
N LEU A 5 8.66 0.41 -17.50
CA LEU A 5 7.37 -0.30 -17.55
C LEU A 5 6.16 0.57 -17.16
N LEU A 6 6.34 1.70 -16.44
CA LEU A 6 5.21 2.59 -16.11
C LEU A 6 5.43 4.11 -16.20
N ASP A 7 6.65 4.64 -16.34
CA ASP A 7 6.89 6.09 -16.27
C ASP A 7 6.28 6.74 -14.99
N VAL A 8 6.16 5.97 -13.90
CA VAL A 8 5.72 6.45 -12.59
C VAL A 8 6.77 6.06 -11.56
N GLU A 9 7.29 7.04 -10.84
CA GLU A 9 8.27 6.85 -9.77
C GLU A 9 7.57 6.64 -8.43
N PRO A 10 8.18 5.87 -7.50
CA PRO A 10 7.67 5.80 -6.15
C PRO A 10 7.91 7.12 -5.40
N THR A 11 7.02 7.44 -4.46
CA THR A 11 7.02 8.72 -3.76
C THR A 11 6.98 8.61 -2.23
N THR A 12 7.36 9.70 -1.57
CA THR A 12 7.15 9.92 -0.13
C THR A 12 5.67 10.19 0.16
N SER A 13 5.31 10.34 1.44
CA SER A 13 3.97 10.82 1.83
C SER A 13 3.68 12.25 1.39
N THR A 14 4.71 13.05 1.07
CA THR A 14 4.58 14.43 0.57
C THR A 14 4.65 14.51 -0.96
N ASN A 15 4.55 13.37 -1.65
CA ASN A 15 4.64 13.23 -3.12
C ASN A 15 5.99 13.65 -3.73
N GLU A 16 7.06 13.65 -2.94
CA GLU A 16 8.41 13.82 -3.47
C GLU A 16 8.87 12.51 -4.11
N THR A 17 9.43 12.57 -5.32
CA THR A 17 9.86 11.38 -6.06
C THR A 17 11.25 10.91 -5.63
N PHE A 18 11.52 9.62 -5.79
CA PHE A 18 12.84 9.06 -5.53
C PHE A 18 13.97 9.77 -6.28
N SER A 19 13.78 10.07 -7.57
CA SER A 19 14.82 10.74 -8.35
C SER A 19 15.06 12.18 -7.88
N ALA A 20 14.02 12.90 -7.44
CA ALA A 20 14.16 14.24 -6.90
C ALA A 20 15.01 14.26 -5.61
N ILE A 21 14.78 13.28 -4.72
CA ILE A 21 15.55 13.15 -3.48
C ILE A 21 17.02 12.86 -3.76
N ILE A 22 17.33 11.92 -4.66
CA ILE A 22 18.72 11.63 -5.03
C ILE A 22 19.36 12.86 -5.65
N GLN A 23 18.67 13.54 -6.57
CA GLN A 23 19.19 14.74 -7.22
C GLN A 23 19.56 15.83 -6.21
N GLY A 24 18.79 15.98 -5.13
CA GLY A 24 19.08 16.89 -4.03
C GLY A 24 20.33 16.55 -3.20
N ASP A 25 20.87 15.33 -3.35
CA ASP A 25 22.10 14.87 -2.66
C ASP A 25 23.35 14.89 -3.54
N ILE A 26 23.18 15.02 -4.86
CA ILE A 26 24.31 15.03 -5.79
C ILE A 26 25.23 16.22 -5.48
N GLY A 27 26.53 15.94 -5.43
CA GLY A 27 27.56 16.96 -5.15
C GLY A 27 27.80 17.25 -3.66
N LYS A 28 27.00 16.71 -2.72
CA LYS A 28 27.26 16.89 -1.29
C LYS A 28 28.57 16.22 -0.86
N GLN A 29 29.23 16.85 0.12
CA GLN A 29 30.47 16.32 0.70
C GLN A 29 30.25 15.56 2.01
N SER A 30 29.18 15.90 2.73
CA SER A 30 28.73 15.32 4.00
C SER A 30 27.21 15.52 4.14
N GLY A 31 26.59 14.88 5.15
CA GLY A 31 25.15 15.01 5.40
C GLY A 31 24.28 14.37 4.32
N PHE A 32 24.70 13.21 3.82
CA PHE A 32 23.98 12.46 2.78
C PHE A 32 22.61 11.98 3.27
N TYR A 33 21.65 11.88 2.36
CA TYR A 33 20.35 11.27 2.62
C TYR A 33 20.49 9.77 2.89
N THR A 34 19.66 9.28 3.82
CA THR A 34 19.34 7.86 3.90
C THR A 34 17.89 7.70 3.44
N ILE A 35 17.66 6.87 2.42
CA ILE A 35 16.37 6.68 1.78
C ILE A 35 15.90 5.24 2.04
N ALA A 36 14.79 5.07 2.74
CA ALA A 36 14.17 3.77 2.93
C ALA A 36 13.06 3.55 1.89
N LEU A 37 13.29 2.62 0.96
CA LEU A 37 12.31 2.11 0.00
C LEU A 37 11.57 0.91 0.60
N ILE A 38 10.38 1.14 1.12
CA ILE A 38 9.62 0.09 1.83
C ILE A 38 8.32 -0.22 1.12
N GLY A 39 8.15 -1.47 0.73
CA GLY A 39 6.91 -1.93 0.11
C GLY A 39 6.88 -3.44 -0.03
N ARG A 40 5.69 -3.97 -0.32
CA ARG A 40 5.46 -5.40 -0.58
C ARG A 40 6.40 -5.95 -1.67
N SER A 41 6.71 -7.25 -1.64
CA SER A 41 7.47 -7.89 -2.72
C SER A 41 6.77 -7.70 -4.06
N GLY A 42 7.55 -7.37 -5.09
CA GLY A 42 7.03 -7.05 -6.43
C GLY A 42 6.47 -5.64 -6.60
N ALA A 43 6.53 -4.77 -5.57
CA ALA A 43 6.09 -3.37 -5.67
C ALA A 43 6.98 -2.48 -6.57
N GLY A 44 8.17 -2.95 -6.96
CA GLY A 44 9.07 -2.21 -7.86
C GLY A 44 10.33 -1.62 -7.21
N LYS A 45 10.62 -1.91 -5.94
CA LYS A 45 11.82 -1.41 -5.22
C LYS A 45 13.12 -1.60 -6.02
N THR A 46 13.44 -2.82 -6.43
CA THR A 46 14.63 -3.12 -7.22
C THR A 46 14.57 -2.46 -8.60
N ALA A 47 13.40 -2.36 -9.22
CA ALA A 47 13.24 -1.66 -10.50
C ALA A 47 13.54 -0.14 -10.38
N THR A 48 13.19 0.48 -9.24
CA THR A 48 13.55 1.86 -8.91
C THR A 48 15.07 2.02 -8.85
N ILE A 49 15.79 1.08 -8.23
CA ILE A 49 17.26 1.09 -8.19
C ILE A 49 17.87 0.89 -9.58
N VAL A 50 17.32 -0.02 -10.39
CA VAL A 50 17.76 -0.18 -11.78
C VAL A 50 17.54 1.12 -12.58
N SER A 51 16.46 1.84 -12.33
CA SER A 51 16.22 3.15 -12.95
C SER A 51 17.27 4.18 -12.49
N ALA A 52 17.55 4.25 -11.19
CA ALA A 52 18.61 5.08 -10.63
C ALA A 52 19.97 4.77 -11.25
N ALA A 53 20.26 3.48 -11.44
CA ALA A 53 21.50 3.00 -12.03
C ALA A 53 21.71 3.39 -13.49
N ARG A 54 20.70 3.95 -14.18
CA ARG A 54 20.88 4.55 -15.51
C ARG A 54 21.45 5.96 -15.46
N GLN A 55 21.27 6.63 -14.33
CA GLN A 55 21.65 8.03 -14.14
C GLN A 55 22.82 8.16 -13.14
N HIS A 56 22.96 7.24 -12.20
CA HIS A 56 23.91 7.36 -11.09
C HIS A 56 24.67 6.04 -10.87
N PHE A 57 25.92 6.14 -10.44
CA PHE A 57 26.72 4.96 -10.13
C PHE A 57 26.23 4.35 -8.82
N VAL A 58 25.49 3.25 -8.92
CA VAL A 58 24.93 2.54 -7.75
C VAL A 58 25.85 1.40 -7.34
N VAL A 59 26.40 1.45 -6.13
CA VAL A 59 27.04 0.30 -5.47
C VAL A 59 25.95 -0.57 -4.85
N TYR A 60 25.75 -1.78 -5.36
CA TYR A 60 24.58 -2.60 -5.03
C TYR A 60 24.94 -3.79 -4.14
N PHE A 61 24.39 -3.81 -2.93
CA PHE A 61 24.50 -4.91 -1.98
C PHE A 61 23.19 -5.67 -1.93
N VAL A 62 23.24 -7.00 -1.94
CA VAL A 62 22.05 -7.84 -1.73
C VAL A 62 22.22 -8.65 -0.45
N CYS A 63 21.44 -8.30 0.58
CA CYS A 63 21.46 -9.05 1.82
C CYS A 63 20.96 -10.47 1.58
N SER A 64 21.72 -11.45 2.06
CA SER A 64 21.39 -12.86 1.90
C SER A 64 22.05 -13.67 3.02
N ARG A 65 21.52 -14.87 3.27
CA ARG A 65 22.02 -15.81 4.27
C ARG A 65 22.32 -17.17 3.64
N LYS A 66 23.43 -17.77 4.05
CA LYS A 66 23.81 -19.13 3.64
C LYS A 66 22.73 -20.14 4.02
N GLY A 67 22.21 -20.87 3.02
CA GLY A 67 21.22 -21.93 3.21
C GLY A 67 19.76 -21.46 3.21
N ASP A 68 19.47 -20.22 2.80
CA ASP A 68 18.10 -19.73 2.64
C ASP A 68 17.47 -20.24 1.32
N PRO A 69 16.49 -21.16 1.36
CA PRO A 69 15.84 -21.69 0.16
C PRO A 69 14.86 -20.71 -0.49
N GLN A 70 14.53 -19.58 0.14
CA GLN A 70 13.54 -18.62 -0.37
C GLN A 70 14.11 -17.61 -1.37
N PHE A 71 15.42 -17.65 -1.65
CA PHE A 71 16.07 -16.65 -2.51
C PHE A 71 16.12 -17.09 -3.98
N SER A 72 15.22 -16.55 -4.81
CA SER A 72 15.22 -16.71 -6.27
C SER A 72 15.84 -15.53 -7.04
N GLY A 73 16.49 -14.59 -6.33
CA GLY A 73 17.01 -13.33 -6.86
C GLY A 73 18.50 -13.30 -7.20
N ILE A 74 19.03 -12.09 -7.40
CA ILE A 74 20.46 -11.82 -7.63
C ILE A 74 21.23 -12.19 -6.37
N ILE A 75 22.13 -13.17 -6.44
CA ILE A 75 22.92 -13.61 -5.29
C ILE A 75 24.20 -12.78 -5.21
N ASP A 76 24.32 -11.98 -4.16
CA ASP A 76 25.58 -11.34 -3.80
C ASP A 76 26.44 -12.30 -2.96
N ARG A 77 27.32 -13.05 -3.63
CA ARG A 77 28.22 -13.99 -2.95
C ARG A 77 29.20 -13.28 -2.00
N SER A 78 29.62 -12.06 -2.34
CA SER A 78 30.56 -11.30 -1.50
C SER A 78 29.88 -10.90 -0.19
N PHE A 79 28.62 -10.43 -0.26
CA PHE A 79 27.82 -10.15 0.93
C PHE A 79 27.55 -11.42 1.76
N ASN A 80 27.26 -12.56 1.14
CA ASN A 80 27.07 -13.82 1.88
C ASN A 80 28.31 -14.21 2.71
N ILE A 81 29.52 -13.99 2.17
CA ILE A 81 30.77 -14.25 2.87
C ILE A 81 30.93 -13.25 4.02
N LEU A 82 30.72 -11.95 3.77
CA LEU A 82 30.68 -10.91 4.80
C LEU A 82 29.73 -11.30 5.94
N ALA A 83 28.49 -11.69 5.63
CA ALA A 83 27.46 -12.11 6.57
C ALA A 83 27.90 -13.33 7.40
N GLY A 84 28.55 -14.30 6.77
CA GLY A 84 29.11 -15.47 7.46
C GLY A 84 30.23 -15.08 8.44
N GLU A 85 31.18 -14.26 8.00
CA GLU A 85 32.31 -13.81 8.82
C GLU A 85 31.85 -13.00 10.03
N VAL A 86 30.92 -12.06 9.86
CA VAL A 86 30.43 -11.24 10.99
C VAL A 86 29.61 -12.06 11.97
N ALA A 87 28.91 -13.09 11.51
CA ALA A 87 28.14 -13.98 12.38
C ALA A 87 29.04 -14.83 13.31
N GLU A 88 30.32 -14.97 12.98
CA GLU A 88 31.33 -15.67 13.78
C GLU A 88 32.05 -14.76 14.79
N TYR A 89 31.85 -13.43 14.74
CA TYR A 89 32.52 -12.50 15.63
C TYR A 89 32.16 -12.59 17.11
N PRO A 90 30.90 -12.88 17.49
CA PRO A 90 30.57 -12.98 18.90
C PRO A 90 31.26 -14.19 19.54
N ASP A 91 32.01 -13.95 20.61
CA ASP A 91 32.47 -15.02 21.49
C ASP A 91 31.25 -15.63 22.19
N ARG A 92 31.11 -16.96 22.14
CA ARG A 92 30.05 -17.71 22.83
C ARG A 92 30.25 -17.74 24.35
N SER A 93 30.75 -16.68 24.98
CA SER A 93 30.88 -16.60 26.43
C SER A 93 29.49 -16.55 27.07
N PRO A 94 29.04 -17.61 27.78
CA PRO A 94 27.63 -17.74 28.16
C PRO A 94 27.19 -16.80 29.29
N ASN A 95 28.10 -16.03 29.89
CA ASN A 95 27.90 -15.42 31.21
C ASN A 95 28.40 -13.97 31.25
N LEU A 96 28.01 -13.11 30.30
CA LEU A 96 28.07 -11.67 30.54
C LEU A 96 27.05 -11.36 31.64
N THR A 97 27.54 -11.01 32.83
CA THR A 97 26.70 -10.88 34.04
C THR A 97 26.62 -9.46 34.54
N THR A 98 27.53 -8.59 34.10
CA THR A 98 27.57 -7.18 34.50
C THR A 98 27.17 -6.25 33.35
N PHE A 99 26.64 -5.08 33.70
CA PHE A 99 26.18 -4.08 32.73
C PHE A 99 27.32 -3.52 31.86
N ASP A 100 28.49 -3.27 32.46
CA ASP A 100 29.67 -2.74 31.76
C ASP A 100 30.25 -3.74 30.76
N GLU A 101 30.24 -5.04 31.08
CA GLU A 101 30.64 -6.11 30.15
C GLU A 101 29.73 -6.16 28.92
N ILE A 102 28.41 -6.01 29.09
CA ILE A 102 27.45 -6.02 27.99
C ILE A 102 27.66 -4.79 27.08
N ARG A 103 27.82 -3.60 27.67
CA ARG A 103 28.05 -2.36 26.91
C ARG A 103 29.41 -2.38 26.19
N SER A 104 30.47 -2.83 26.85
CA SER A 104 31.80 -2.97 26.27
C SER A 104 31.81 -3.99 25.11
N ASN A 105 31.13 -5.13 25.28
CA ASN A 105 31.01 -6.14 24.24
C ASN A 105 30.21 -5.62 23.02
N ASN A 106 29.12 -4.87 23.26
CA ASN A 106 28.37 -4.21 22.18
C ASN A 106 29.28 -3.29 21.35
N GLU A 107 30.04 -2.41 21.99
CA GLU A 107 30.96 -1.50 21.29
C GLU A 107 32.09 -2.25 20.57
N HIS A 108 32.68 -3.27 21.20
CA HIS A 108 33.73 -4.07 20.57
C HIS A 108 33.24 -4.80 19.33
N LEU A 109 32.07 -5.45 19.41
CA LEU A 109 31.46 -6.14 18.28
C LEU A 109 31.08 -5.17 17.16
N LYS A 110 30.54 -4.00 17.52
CA LYS A 110 30.18 -2.93 16.58
C LYS A 110 31.41 -2.44 15.81
N MET A 111 32.53 -2.20 16.49
CA MET A 111 33.79 -1.81 15.84
C MET A 111 34.28 -2.87 14.84
N ARG A 112 34.31 -4.15 15.22
CA ARG A 112 34.74 -5.23 14.31
C ARG A 112 33.85 -5.33 13.07
N VAL A 113 32.54 -5.15 13.26
CA VAL A 113 31.58 -5.13 12.15
C VAL A 113 31.82 -3.92 11.23
N VAL A 114 31.98 -2.72 11.80
CA VAL A 114 32.26 -1.49 11.04
C VAL A 114 33.51 -1.66 10.18
N ASP A 115 34.59 -2.18 10.76
CA ASP A 115 35.85 -2.40 10.06
C ASP A 115 35.67 -3.33 8.86
N ARG A 116 34.92 -4.42 9.05
CA ARG A 116 34.68 -5.38 7.98
C ARG A 116 33.76 -4.84 6.88
N VAL A 117 32.76 -4.02 7.23
CA VAL A 117 31.89 -3.32 6.27
C VAL A 117 32.69 -2.30 5.46
N LYS A 118 33.60 -1.55 6.09
CA LYS A 118 34.52 -0.61 5.40
C LYS A 118 35.37 -1.32 4.34
N VAL A 119 35.91 -2.49 4.66
CA VAL A 119 36.67 -3.32 3.70
C VAL A 119 35.81 -3.71 2.50
N GLU A 120 34.56 -4.13 2.73
CA GLU A 120 33.63 -4.50 1.66
C GLU A 120 33.31 -3.29 0.76
N LEU A 121 33.01 -2.15 1.36
CA LEU A 121 32.73 -0.91 0.64
C LEU A 121 33.94 -0.50 -0.21
N LEU A 122 35.14 -0.49 0.37
CA LEU A 122 36.37 -0.15 -0.34
C LEU A 122 36.62 -1.08 -1.53
N ALA A 123 36.40 -2.38 -1.37
CA ALA A 123 36.55 -3.35 -2.45
C ALA A 123 35.64 -3.01 -3.66
N ARG A 124 34.39 -2.64 -3.40
CA ARG A 124 33.42 -2.27 -4.45
C ARG A 124 33.77 -0.95 -5.13
N LEU A 125 34.28 0.02 -4.38
CA LEU A 125 34.75 1.30 -4.94
C LEU A 125 36.02 1.11 -5.78
N LEU A 126 36.95 0.26 -5.33
CA LEU A 126 38.13 -0.11 -6.11
C LEU A 126 37.76 -0.84 -7.39
N PHE A 127 36.76 -1.74 -7.33
CA PHE A 127 36.22 -2.39 -8.52
C PHE A 127 35.69 -1.37 -9.54
N LEU A 128 34.94 -0.35 -9.10
CA LEU A 128 34.52 0.76 -9.97
C LEU A 128 35.71 1.52 -10.56
N CYS A 129 36.73 1.83 -9.76
CA CYS A 129 37.96 2.45 -10.25
C CYS A 129 38.67 1.61 -11.32
N MET A 130 38.71 0.28 -11.15
CA MET A 130 39.28 -0.65 -12.13
C MET A 130 38.48 -0.65 -13.44
N LEU A 131 37.16 -0.61 -13.37
CA LEU A 131 36.32 -0.51 -14.55
C LEU A 131 36.54 0.81 -15.29
N PHE A 132 36.67 1.94 -14.58
CA PHE A 132 37.05 3.22 -15.20
C PHE A 132 38.44 3.20 -15.84
N LYS A 133 39.38 2.39 -15.32
CA LYS A 133 40.68 2.21 -15.97
C LYS A 133 40.56 1.42 -17.27
N LYS A 134 39.64 0.44 -17.32
CA LYS A 134 39.38 -0.38 -18.51
C LYS A 134 38.56 0.35 -19.57
N ASN A 135 37.59 1.15 -19.15
CA ASN A 135 36.73 1.96 -19.99
C ASN A 135 36.53 3.34 -19.36
N GLN A 136 37.15 4.37 -19.94
CA GLN A 136 37.03 5.75 -19.44
C GLN A 136 35.60 6.31 -19.60
N ASN A 137 34.84 5.79 -20.56
CA ASN A 137 33.47 6.20 -20.85
C ASN A 137 32.43 5.29 -20.18
N LEU A 138 32.82 4.58 -19.10
CA LEU A 138 31.93 3.70 -18.35
C LEU A 138 30.65 4.44 -17.95
N THR A 139 29.51 3.89 -18.35
CA THR A 139 28.21 4.43 -17.97
C THR A 139 27.74 3.84 -16.63
N PRO A 140 26.87 4.55 -15.90
CA PRO A 140 26.22 4.02 -14.70
C PRO A 140 25.54 2.65 -14.91
N GLU A 141 24.82 2.49 -16.03
CA GLU A 141 24.07 1.26 -16.33
C GLU A 141 25.01 0.09 -16.59
N GLU A 142 26.14 0.33 -17.25
CA GLU A 142 27.18 -0.68 -17.44
C GLU A 142 27.80 -1.10 -16.11
N TYR A 143 28.13 -0.16 -15.22
CA TYR A 143 28.67 -0.49 -13.90
C TYR A 143 27.71 -1.36 -13.08
N PHE A 144 26.43 -1.00 -13.05
CA PHE A 144 25.42 -1.79 -12.35
C PHE A 144 25.26 -3.18 -12.98
N ARG A 145 25.28 -3.28 -14.31
CA ARG A 145 25.24 -4.55 -15.03
C ARG A 145 26.43 -5.46 -14.67
N GLU A 146 27.64 -4.93 -14.57
CA GLU A 146 28.81 -5.72 -14.18
C GLU A 146 28.66 -6.28 -12.76
N GLN A 147 28.13 -5.47 -11.81
CA GLN A 147 27.92 -5.91 -10.43
C GLN A 147 26.98 -7.11 -10.31
N ILE A 148 25.87 -7.08 -11.05
CA ILE A 148 24.85 -8.15 -11.01
C ILE A 148 25.24 -9.37 -11.85
N ASN A 149 26.26 -9.26 -12.72
CA ASN A 149 26.72 -10.31 -13.63
C ASN A 149 28.14 -10.80 -13.30
N GLY A 150 28.35 -11.31 -12.08
CA GLY A 150 29.57 -12.05 -11.74
C GLY A 150 30.73 -11.24 -11.16
N ALA A 151 30.57 -9.93 -10.93
CA ALA A 151 31.58 -9.13 -10.22
C ALA A 151 31.89 -9.62 -8.81
N SER A 152 31.03 -10.45 -8.20
CA SER A 152 31.20 -10.94 -6.84
C SER A 152 32.56 -11.63 -6.62
N GLU A 153 33.09 -12.34 -7.62
CA GLU A 153 34.39 -13.02 -7.51
C GLU A 153 35.55 -12.02 -7.52
N ALA A 154 35.49 -11.01 -8.38
CA ALA A 154 36.48 -9.95 -8.44
C ALA A 154 36.46 -9.09 -7.16
N ILE A 155 35.27 -8.71 -6.69
CA ILE A 155 35.10 -7.96 -5.43
C ILE A 155 35.66 -8.78 -4.27
N HIS A 156 35.33 -10.08 -4.19
CA HIS A 156 35.85 -10.95 -3.14
C HIS A 156 37.38 -11.06 -3.17
N ALA A 157 37.99 -11.19 -4.35
CA ALA A 157 39.45 -11.20 -4.47
C ALA A 157 40.09 -9.90 -3.95
N ILE A 158 39.46 -8.74 -4.21
CA ILE A 158 39.91 -7.46 -3.65
C ILE A 158 39.75 -7.45 -2.13
N VAL A 159 38.62 -7.93 -1.60
CA VAL A 159 38.39 -8.05 -0.15
C VAL A 159 39.50 -8.85 0.52
N LEU A 160 39.90 -10.00 -0.03
CA LEU A 160 40.98 -10.83 0.52
C LEU A 160 42.30 -10.07 0.63
N GLN A 161 42.62 -9.24 -0.37
CA GLN A 161 43.83 -8.39 -0.32
C GLN A 161 43.70 -7.26 0.69
N LEU A 162 42.55 -6.60 0.74
CA LEU A 162 42.31 -5.50 1.68
C LEU A 162 42.34 -5.95 3.14
N LYS A 163 41.96 -7.19 3.45
CA LYS A 163 42.05 -7.77 4.81
C LYS A 163 43.49 -7.85 5.35
N LEU A 164 44.51 -7.69 4.51
CA LEU A 164 45.92 -7.65 4.93
C LEU A 164 46.36 -6.28 5.47
N TYR A 165 45.54 -5.24 5.27
CA TYR A 165 45.84 -3.87 5.70
C TYR A 165 45.20 -3.56 7.05
N CYS A 166 45.85 -2.68 7.83
CA CYS A 166 45.26 -2.16 9.06
C CYS A 166 44.11 -1.20 8.77
N ILE A 167 43.22 -1.00 9.75
CA ILE A 167 42.01 -0.18 9.58
C ILE A 167 42.32 1.27 9.20
N ASP A 168 43.37 1.87 9.76
CA ASP A 168 43.78 3.23 9.42
C ASP A 168 44.14 3.37 7.92
N SER A 169 44.75 2.32 7.36
CA SER A 169 45.05 2.26 5.93
C SER A 169 43.77 2.13 5.09
N ILE A 170 42.80 1.34 5.57
CA ILE A 170 41.50 1.21 4.91
C ILE A 170 40.74 2.54 4.89
N ASP A 171 40.72 3.28 6.01
CA ASP A 171 40.06 4.58 6.10
C ASP A 171 40.73 5.64 5.21
N LEU A 172 42.07 5.65 5.15
CA LEU A 172 42.82 6.49 4.22
C LEU A 172 42.49 6.14 2.76
N LEU A 173 42.52 4.85 2.42
CA LEU A 173 42.20 4.38 1.07
C LEU A 173 40.75 4.69 0.67
N LEU A 174 39.78 4.53 1.57
CA LEU A 174 38.38 4.93 1.33
C LEU A 174 38.29 6.41 0.99
N THR A 175 38.99 7.26 1.75
CA THR A 175 39.01 8.70 1.51
C THR A 175 39.62 9.03 0.14
N THR A 176 40.79 8.45 -0.16
CA THR A 176 41.50 8.67 -1.44
C THR A 176 40.69 8.16 -2.63
N VAL A 177 40.16 6.93 -2.56
CA VAL A 177 39.37 6.34 -3.65
C VAL A 177 38.09 7.15 -3.91
N ARG A 178 37.41 7.63 -2.86
CA ARG A 178 36.25 8.52 -3.02
C ARG A 178 36.60 9.82 -3.71
N GLN A 179 37.72 10.45 -3.35
CA GLN A 179 38.19 11.66 -4.02
C GLN A 179 38.52 11.42 -5.49
N GLU A 180 39.13 10.28 -5.82
CA GLU A 180 39.43 9.90 -7.20
C GLU A 180 38.15 9.61 -8.01
N LEU A 181 37.18 8.90 -7.42
CA LEU A 181 35.89 8.66 -8.08
C LEU A 181 35.12 9.96 -8.34
N ARG A 182 35.15 10.92 -7.41
CA ARG A 182 34.55 12.25 -7.62
C ARG A 182 35.12 13.00 -8.81
N LYS A 183 36.40 12.80 -9.15
CA LYS A 183 37.00 13.42 -10.34
C LYS A 183 36.53 12.76 -11.64
N LYS A 184 36.05 11.52 -11.58
CA LYS A 184 35.63 10.72 -12.74
C LYS A 184 34.13 10.74 -12.98
N ILE A 185 33.35 10.87 -11.90
CA ILE A 185 31.90 11.02 -11.95
C ILE A 185 31.62 12.52 -12.11
N ASP A 186 30.84 12.90 -13.12
CA ASP A 186 30.53 14.32 -13.35
C ASP A 186 29.54 14.88 -12.31
N ASP A 187 29.41 16.21 -12.28
CA ASP A 187 28.58 16.92 -11.30
C ASP A 187 27.06 16.63 -11.43
N PHE A 188 26.66 15.92 -12.49
CA PHE A 188 25.27 15.54 -12.75
C PHE A 188 24.96 14.10 -12.33
N ARG A 189 25.97 13.30 -11.99
CA ARG A 189 25.82 11.89 -11.60
C ARG A 189 26.27 11.70 -10.15
N GLY A 190 25.45 10.99 -9.37
CA GLY A 190 25.80 10.61 -8.00
C GLY A 190 26.54 9.28 -7.91
N LEU A 191 27.25 9.09 -6.80
CA LEU A 191 27.55 7.76 -6.25
C LEU A 191 26.48 7.47 -5.20
N VAL A 192 25.86 6.30 -5.26
CA VAL A 192 24.78 5.87 -4.34
C VAL A 192 25.07 4.45 -3.88
N VAL A 193 24.86 4.14 -2.61
CA VAL A 193 24.89 2.75 -2.11
C VAL A 193 23.46 2.26 -1.93
N ALA A 194 23.13 1.13 -2.52
CA ALA A 194 21.83 0.48 -2.38
C ALA A 194 21.99 -0.86 -1.66
N VAL A 195 21.21 -1.08 -0.60
CA VAL A 195 21.16 -2.32 0.19
C VAL A 195 19.79 -2.97 0.00
N ASP A 196 19.74 -4.05 -0.76
CA ASP A 196 18.51 -4.80 -1.04
C ASP A 196 18.29 -5.94 -0.05
N GLU A 197 17.03 -6.33 0.12
CA GLU A 197 16.57 -7.36 1.07
C GLU A 197 17.03 -7.12 2.52
N ALA A 198 17.07 -5.85 2.91
CA ALA A 198 17.67 -5.38 4.17
C ALA A 198 17.07 -6.01 5.43
N GLN A 199 15.82 -6.48 5.39
CA GLN A 199 15.21 -7.21 6.50
C GLN A 199 15.98 -8.49 6.87
N ILE A 200 16.77 -9.06 5.95
CA ILE A 200 17.61 -10.23 6.22
C ILE A 200 18.74 -9.87 7.17
N ALA A 201 19.43 -8.75 6.91
CA ALA A 201 20.50 -8.26 7.78
C ALA A 201 19.99 -7.91 9.18
N GLU A 202 18.75 -7.46 9.28
CA GLU A 202 18.15 -7.09 10.57
C GLU A 202 17.70 -8.32 11.37
N LYS A 203 17.01 -9.27 10.72
CA LYS A 203 16.34 -10.38 11.43
C LYS A 203 17.18 -11.63 11.57
N PHE A 204 18.15 -11.85 10.68
CA PHE A 204 18.83 -13.14 10.56
C PHE A 204 20.35 -13.08 10.77
N ILE A 205 20.95 -11.90 10.74
CA ILE A 205 22.39 -11.72 10.95
C ILE A 205 22.58 -10.94 12.25
N LEU A 206 23.23 -11.57 13.24
CA LEU A 206 23.47 -10.98 14.57
C LEU A 206 22.20 -10.38 15.20
N SER A 207 21.03 -11.01 14.99
CA SER A 207 19.76 -10.54 15.53
C SER A 207 19.81 -10.46 17.06
N GLY A 208 19.55 -9.26 17.60
CA GLY A 208 19.49 -9.01 19.02
C GLY A 208 20.84 -8.77 19.70
N TRP A 209 21.93 -8.67 18.94
CA TRP A 209 23.28 -8.51 19.47
C TRP A 209 23.69 -7.05 19.68
N PHE A 210 23.04 -6.11 19.02
CA PHE A 210 23.36 -4.68 19.13
C PHE A 210 22.31 -3.94 19.96
N ILE A 211 22.72 -2.88 20.63
CA ILE A 211 21.82 -1.95 21.32
C ILE A 211 21.40 -0.85 20.33
N ALA A 212 20.13 -0.47 20.40
CA ALA A 212 19.58 0.63 19.62
C ALA A 212 20.30 1.94 19.94
N PRO A 213 20.73 2.74 18.96
CA PRO A 213 21.60 3.88 19.23
C PRO A 213 20.99 4.95 20.14
N SER A 214 19.67 5.21 20.07
CA SER A 214 19.00 6.12 21.01
C SER A 214 18.94 5.60 22.45
N LYS A 215 19.18 4.30 22.65
CA LYS A 215 19.09 3.61 23.94
C LYS A 215 20.45 3.38 24.58
N GLU A 216 21.55 3.59 23.84
CA GLU A 216 22.93 3.42 24.34
C GLU A 216 23.25 4.33 25.55
N LEU A 217 22.59 5.50 25.63
CA LEU A 217 22.76 6.49 26.70
C LEU A 217 21.76 6.36 27.86
N LEU A 218 20.85 5.38 27.83
CA LEU A 218 19.90 5.20 28.92
C LEU A 218 20.58 4.71 30.20
N PRO A 219 20.09 5.12 31.38
CA PRO A 219 20.50 4.52 32.64
C PRO A 219 20.24 3.02 32.66
N ASP A 220 21.10 2.25 33.32
CA ASP A 220 20.98 0.79 33.39
C ASP A 220 19.61 0.33 33.93
N SER A 221 19.02 1.08 34.86
CA SER A 221 17.68 0.84 35.41
C SER A 221 16.55 0.90 34.37
N GLN A 222 16.78 1.50 33.20
CA GLN A 222 15.81 1.64 32.11
C GLN A 222 16.17 0.79 30.88
N LEU A 223 17.46 0.49 30.69
CA LEU A 223 17.95 -0.28 29.54
C LEU A 223 17.72 -1.79 29.72
N PHE A 224 17.73 -2.27 30.96
CA PHE A 224 17.65 -3.68 31.31
C PHE A 224 16.36 -4.04 32.05
N ASN A 225 15.83 -5.23 31.76
CA ASN A 225 14.67 -5.78 32.45
C ASN A 225 15.04 -6.39 33.81
N SER A 226 14.03 -6.85 34.57
CA SER A 226 14.21 -7.49 35.88
C SER A 226 15.06 -8.76 35.87
N LYS A 227 15.40 -9.31 34.69
CA LYS A 227 16.29 -10.46 34.51
C LYS A 227 17.71 -10.06 34.08
N GLY A 228 18.06 -8.78 34.15
CA GLY A 228 19.38 -8.26 33.77
C GLY A 228 19.66 -8.32 32.26
N ARG A 229 18.64 -8.45 31.42
CA ARG A 229 18.78 -8.49 29.95
C ARG A 229 18.30 -7.19 29.34
N VAL A 230 18.97 -6.74 28.27
CA VAL A 230 18.50 -5.59 27.48
C VAL A 230 17.08 -5.88 27.01
N HIS A 231 16.20 -4.89 27.12
CA HIS A 231 14.84 -5.00 26.61
C HIS A 231 14.86 -5.40 25.13
N LYS A 232 14.04 -6.38 24.75
CA LYS A 232 14.04 -6.92 23.39
C LYS A 232 13.76 -5.82 22.37
N GLU A 233 12.89 -4.87 22.67
CA GLU A 233 12.61 -3.71 21.82
C GLU A 233 13.82 -2.77 21.60
N TYR A 234 14.83 -2.82 22.47
CA TYR A 234 16.06 -2.03 22.36
C TYR A 234 17.20 -2.78 21.68
N THR A 235 17.01 -4.06 21.34
CA THR A 235 18.03 -4.83 20.62
C THR A 235 17.89 -4.68 19.10
N ARG A 236 19.00 -4.85 18.37
CA ARG A 236 19.13 -4.64 16.92
C ARG A 236 19.98 -5.74 16.28
N GLY A 237 19.86 -5.89 14.95
CA GLY A 237 20.66 -6.82 14.14
C GLY A 237 21.87 -6.16 13.47
N PHE A 238 22.55 -6.92 12.60
CA PHE A 238 23.69 -6.45 11.79
C PHE A 238 23.33 -5.28 10.86
N PHE A 239 22.06 -5.14 10.50
CA PHE A 239 21.57 -4.05 9.67
C PHE A 239 21.92 -2.66 10.23
N THR A 240 21.82 -2.46 11.54
CA THR A 240 22.12 -1.16 12.17
C THR A 240 23.58 -0.70 11.98
N PRO A 241 24.60 -1.49 12.38
CA PRO A 241 25.99 -1.10 12.13
C PRO A 241 26.37 -1.08 10.63
N LEU A 242 25.70 -1.88 9.79
CA LEU A 242 25.85 -1.80 8.33
C LEU A 242 25.42 -0.43 7.80
N CYS A 243 24.21 0.02 8.11
CA CYS A 243 23.69 1.32 7.67
C CYS A 243 24.49 2.48 8.25
N ALA A 244 24.84 2.42 9.54
CA ALA A 244 25.68 3.40 10.21
C ALA A 244 27.02 3.62 9.51
N THR A 245 27.62 2.54 8.99
CA THR A 245 28.89 2.63 8.28
C THR A 245 28.71 3.21 6.89
N LEU A 246 27.72 2.72 6.12
CA LEU A 246 27.55 3.08 4.72
C LEU A 246 27.08 4.53 4.52
N SER A 247 26.18 5.03 5.37
CA SER A 247 25.58 6.38 5.25
C SER A 247 26.58 7.52 5.44
N ILE A 248 27.74 7.26 6.04
CA ILE A 248 28.81 8.25 6.21
C ILE A 248 29.43 8.66 4.86
N TYR A 249 29.48 7.72 3.91
CA TYR A 249 30.30 7.88 2.71
C TYR A 249 29.51 8.38 1.49
N THR A 250 28.19 8.25 1.47
CA THR A 250 27.37 8.44 0.27
C THR A 250 25.88 8.35 0.62
N THR A 251 25.01 8.78 -0.29
CA THR A 251 23.57 8.53 -0.23
C THR A 251 23.32 7.03 -0.08
N LEU A 252 22.64 6.65 1.00
CA LEU A 252 22.29 5.26 1.30
C LEU A 252 20.83 5.01 0.94
N VAL A 253 20.56 4.01 0.13
CA VAL A 253 19.21 3.55 -0.19
C VAL A 253 19.01 2.15 0.36
N VAL A 254 18.06 1.98 1.26
CA VAL A 254 17.71 0.68 1.86
C VAL A 254 16.42 0.20 1.26
N LEU A 255 16.37 -1.04 0.78
CA LEU A 255 15.18 -1.66 0.22
C LEU A 255 14.76 -2.82 1.12
N GLY A 256 13.46 -2.91 1.40
CA GLY A 256 12.94 -4.07 2.10
C GLY A 256 11.42 -4.15 2.17
N THR A 257 10.96 -5.23 2.80
CA THR A 257 9.54 -5.55 2.99
C THR A 257 9.10 -5.40 4.45
N SER A 258 9.89 -4.75 5.30
CA SER A 258 9.53 -4.56 6.72
C SER A 258 9.48 -3.07 7.05
N LEU A 259 8.35 -2.61 7.59
CA LEU A 259 8.23 -1.22 8.04
C LEU A 259 9.21 -0.87 9.14
N SER A 260 9.62 -1.88 9.90
CA SER A 260 10.61 -1.70 10.94
C SER A 260 11.95 -1.16 10.41
N LEU A 261 12.24 -1.34 9.10
CA LEU A 261 13.41 -0.76 8.44
C LEU A 261 13.35 0.77 8.32
N SER A 262 12.18 1.42 8.48
CA SER A 262 12.04 2.89 8.49
C SER A 262 12.36 3.54 9.84
N HIS A 263 12.62 2.76 10.89
CA HIS A 263 12.96 3.33 12.19
C HIS A 263 14.32 4.03 12.14
N THR A 264 14.35 5.28 12.59
CA THR A 264 15.60 6.05 12.76
C THR A 264 16.60 5.27 13.61
N ASP A 265 16.17 4.64 14.71
CA ASP A 265 17.03 3.78 15.55
C ASP A 265 17.61 2.53 14.87
N ARG A 266 17.21 2.23 13.63
CA ARG A 266 17.77 1.12 12.84
C ARG A 266 18.65 1.61 11.71
N LEU A 267 18.42 2.83 11.22
CA LEU A 267 19.11 3.44 10.09
C LEU A 267 20.19 4.43 10.51
N GLU A 268 19.99 5.09 11.65
CA GLU A 268 20.84 6.12 12.19
C GLU A 268 21.69 5.56 13.33
N SER A 269 22.96 5.93 13.34
CA SER A 269 23.81 5.75 14.52
C SER A 269 23.69 6.98 15.43
N ALA A 270 23.94 6.80 16.73
CA ALA A 270 24.13 7.91 17.67
C ALA A 270 25.27 8.85 17.25
N ILE A 271 26.17 8.36 16.38
CA ILE A 271 27.34 9.06 15.82
C ILE A 271 26.95 9.88 14.58
N SER A 272 25.85 9.56 13.89
CA SER A 272 25.43 10.15 12.61
C SER A 272 24.13 10.95 12.70
N LYS A 273 24.00 11.85 13.69
CA LYS A 273 22.86 12.78 13.87
C LYS A 273 22.60 13.75 12.69
N GLN A 274 23.05 13.43 11.48
CA GLN A 274 22.95 14.26 10.27
C GLN A 274 22.38 13.53 9.04
N SER A 275 21.90 12.28 9.15
CA SER A 275 21.19 11.63 8.04
C SER A 275 19.76 12.14 7.98
N TYR A 276 19.43 12.93 6.97
CA TYR A 276 18.04 13.28 6.68
C TYR A 276 17.31 12.03 6.16
N LEU A 277 16.66 11.27 7.04
CA LEU A 277 15.94 10.07 6.65
C LEU A 277 14.72 10.42 5.78
N GLN A 278 14.65 9.82 4.59
CA GLN A 278 13.50 9.88 3.69
C GLN A 278 12.85 8.49 3.58
N VAL A 279 11.53 8.41 3.72
CA VAL A 279 10.80 7.14 3.64
C VAL A 279 9.86 7.15 2.44
N ILE A 280 10.12 6.27 1.48
CA ILE A 280 9.31 6.06 0.28
C ILE A 280 8.57 4.75 0.43
N HIS A 281 7.24 4.85 0.43
CA HIS A 281 6.34 3.71 0.61
C HIS A 281 5.18 3.70 -0.39
N ASN A 282 4.96 4.81 -1.12
CA ASN A 282 3.94 4.89 -2.15
C ASN A 282 4.52 4.39 -3.47
N PHE A 283 4.36 3.09 -3.72
CA PHE A 283 4.76 2.46 -4.97
C PHE A 283 3.61 2.46 -5.99
N PRO A 284 3.90 2.66 -7.29
CA PRO A 284 2.86 2.60 -8.32
C PRO A 284 2.20 1.22 -8.40
N SER A 285 0.89 1.22 -8.58
CA SER A 285 0.10 0.04 -8.96
C SER A 285 -0.43 0.20 -10.39
N ALA A 286 -0.58 -0.90 -11.10
CA ALA A 286 -1.17 -0.93 -12.44
C ALA A 286 -2.69 -1.17 -12.35
N SER A 287 -3.46 -0.27 -12.95
CA SER A 287 -4.86 -0.52 -13.31
C SER A 287 -4.94 -1.55 -14.45
N GLU A 288 -6.13 -2.12 -14.69
CA GLU A 288 -6.36 -3.05 -15.81
C GLU A 288 -5.93 -2.47 -17.18
N SER A 289 -6.20 -1.17 -17.42
CA SER A 289 -5.78 -0.51 -18.66
C SER A 289 -4.26 -0.36 -18.75
N GLN A 290 -3.60 -0.10 -17.62
CA GLN A 290 -2.14 -0.01 -17.54
C GLN A 290 -1.48 -1.38 -17.72
N VAL A 291 -2.09 -2.47 -17.26
CA VAL A 291 -1.62 -3.85 -17.53
C VAL A 291 -1.53 -4.08 -19.04
N VAL A 292 -2.60 -3.78 -19.77
CA VAL A 292 -2.65 -3.95 -21.24
C VAL A 292 -1.61 -3.05 -21.92
N GLY A 293 -1.52 -1.78 -21.52
CA GLY A 293 -0.54 -0.84 -22.06
C GLY A 293 0.91 -1.30 -21.83
N LEU A 294 1.22 -1.81 -20.64
CA LEU A 294 2.53 -2.34 -20.28
C LEU A 294 2.93 -3.52 -21.17
N LEU A 295 2.01 -4.46 -21.38
CA LEU A 295 2.25 -5.64 -22.20
C LEU A 295 2.40 -5.28 -23.68
N LYS A 296 1.54 -4.40 -24.22
CA LYS A 296 1.64 -3.92 -25.61
C LYS A 296 2.93 -3.14 -25.91
N ARG A 297 3.51 -2.47 -24.90
CA ARG A 297 4.83 -1.81 -25.02
C ARG A 297 5.99 -2.81 -25.05
N SER A 298 5.81 -3.99 -24.48
CA SER A 298 6.89 -4.97 -24.28
C SER A 298 6.82 -6.15 -25.26
N LEU A 299 5.63 -6.43 -25.79
CA LEU A 299 5.32 -7.56 -26.66
C LEU A 299 4.48 -7.06 -27.85
N ASN A 300 4.68 -7.63 -29.03
CA ASN A 300 3.75 -7.41 -30.14
C ASN A 300 2.45 -8.18 -29.87
N LEU A 301 1.44 -7.47 -29.36
CA LEU A 301 0.10 -7.99 -29.06
C LEU A 301 -0.99 -7.37 -29.94
N GLU A 302 -0.66 -6.98 -31.17
CA GLU A 302 -1.68 -6.64 -32.17
C GLU A 302 -2.68 -7.80 -32.31
N ASP A 303 -3.97 -7.44 -32.33
CA ASP A 303 -5.13 -8.33 -32.43
C ASP A 303 -5.27 -9.37 -31.30
N CYS A 304 -4.57 -9.17 -30.19
CA CYS A 304 -4.75 -10.00 -28.99
C CYS A 304 -5.53 -9.24 -27.91
N ASP A 305 -6.39 -9.96 -27.21
CA ASP A 305 -7.04 -9.45 -26.00
C ASP A 305 -6.76 -10.36 -24.80
N ILE A 306 -6.84 -9.78 -23.62
CA ILE A 306 -6.78 -10.50 -22.35
C ILE A 306 -8.17 -10.46 -21.76
N ASP A 307 -8.72 -11.63 -21.42
CA ASP A 307 -10.02 -11.74 -20.76
C ASP A 307 -10.14 -10.79 -19.55
N ALA A 308 -11.30 -10.15 -19.41
CA ALA A 308 -11.52 -9.13 -18.40
C ALA A 308 -11.27 -9.65 -16.97
N SER A 309 -11.68 -10.89 -16.67
CA SER A 309 -11.46 -11.48 -15.35
C SER A 309 -9.98 -11.71 -15.07
N LYS A 310 -9.21 -12.09 -16.09
CA LYS A 310 -7.75 -12.26 -15.98
C LYS A 310 -7.03 -10.91 -15.87
N ARG A 311 -7.44 -9.88 -16.63
CA ARG A 311 -6.90 -8.51 -16.51
C ARG A 311 -7.06 -7.97 -15.10
N GLN A 312 -8.23 -8.18 -14.50
CA GLN A 312 -8.50 -7.78 -13.12
C GLN A 312 -7.53 -8.44 -12.13
N LYS A 313 -7.27 -9.74 -12.26
CA LYS A 313 -6.31 -10.47 -11.40
C LYS A 313 -4.86 -10.00 -11.56
N LEU A 314 -4.51 -9.47 -12.72
CA LEU A 314 -3.16 -8.98 -13.02
C LEU A 314 -2.92 -7.51 -12.60
N SER A 315 -3.99 -6.79 -12.24
CA SER A 315 -3.90 -5.43 -11.70
C SER A 315 -3.25 -5.42 -10.31
N GLY A 316 -2.69 -4.28 -9.92
CA GLY A 316 -1.94 -4.15 -8.67
C GLY A 316 -0.44 -4.06 -8.89
N ARG A 317 0.35 -4.87 -8.18
CA ARG A 317 1.80 -4.84 -8.28
C ARG A 317 2.27 -5.29 -9.66
N LEU A 318 3.28 -4.58 -10.18
CA LEU A 318 3.80 -4.82 -11.52
C LEU A 318 4.32 -6.23 -11.76
N ARG A 319 4.78 -6.92 -10.71
CA ARG A 319 5.29 -8.29 -10.82
C ARG A 319 4.28 -9.26 -11.43
N PHE A 320 2.98 -9.09 -11.14
CA PHE A 320 1.93 -9.95 -11.70
C PHE A 320 1.86 -9.83 -13.23
N SER A 321 1.97 -8.61 -13.75
CA SER A 321 1.93 -8.36 -15.19
C SER A 321 3.26 -8.63 -15.88
N ALA A 322 4.38 -8.30 -15.24
CA ALA A 322 5.71 -8.44 -15.84
C ALA A 322 6.12 -9.90 -16.07
N SER A 323 5.68 -10.84 -15.23
CA SER A 323 5.99 -12.28 -15.40
C SER A 323 5.43 -12.87 -16.70
N ILE A 324 4.35 -12.28 -17.24
CA ILE A 324 3.76 -12.67 -18.53
C ILE A 324 4.79 -12.56 -19.64
N ILE A 325 5.64 -11.52 -19.64
CA ILE A 325 6.67 -11.31 -20.66
C ILE A 325 7.62 -12.51 -20.71
N THR A 326 8.05 -12.98 -19.53
CA THR A 326 8.92 -14.15 -19.40
C THR A 326 8.23 -15.41 -19.92
N HIS A 327 7.00 -15.70 -19.47
CA HIS A 327 6.27 -16.89 -19.90
C HIS A 327 5.90 -16.87 -21.39
N PHE A 328 5.64 -15.68 -21.94
CA PHE A 328 5.34 -15.51 -23.36
C PHE A 328 6.57 -15.79 -24.22
N ASN A 329 7.75 -15.32 -23.81
CA ASN A 329 9.00 -15.57 -24.53
C ASN A 329 9.48 -17.03 -24.42
N GLN A 330 9.06 -17.76 -23.39
CA GLN A 330 9.34 -19.19 -23.20
C GLN A 330 8.29 -20.11 -23.84
N SER A 331 7.22 -19.56 -24.42
CA SER A 331 6.15 -20.35 -25.02
C SER A 331 6.55 -20.92 -26.39
N ASP A 332 5.95 -22.05 -26.76
CA ASP A 332 6.15 -22.67 -28.06
C ASP A 332 5.72 -21.71 -29.18
N LEU A 333 6.60 -21.54 -30.18
CA LEU A 333 6.37 -20.67 -31.34
C LEU A 333 5.38 -21.28 -32.34
N SER A 334 5.05 -22.57 -32.21
CA SER A 334 4.08 -23.27 -33.07
C SER A 334 2.63 -22.78 -32.87
N ASP A 335 2.34 -22.15 -31.73
CA ASP A 335 1.01 -21.67 -31.38
C ASP A 335 0.72 -20.25 -31.89
N CYS A 336 -0.57 -19.98 -32.16
CA CYS A 336 -0.99 -18.62 -32.50
C CYS A 336 -0.78 -17.65 -31.31
N LYS A 337 -0.56 -16.38 -31.64
CA LYS A 337 -0.22 -15.30 -30.69
C LYS A 337 -1.20 -15.22 -29.50
N GLN A 338 -2.50 -15.32 -29.74
CA GLN A 338 -3.54 -15.32 -28.69
C GLN A 338 -3.40 -16.53 -27.75
N LYS A 339 -3.24 -17.75 -28.28
CA LYS A 339 -3.07 -18.96 -27.44
C LYS A 339 -1.79 -18.90 -26.60
N ARG A 340 -0.73 -18.30 -27.14
CA ARG A 340 0.53 -18.07 -26.41
C ARG A 340 0.33 -17.06 -25.27
N LEU A 341 -0.39 -15.98 -25.54
CA LEU A 341 -0.75 -14.97 -24.55
C LEU A 341 -1.60 -15.57 -23.42
N ASP A 342 -2.66 -16.31 -23.76
CA ASP A 342 -3.55 -16.92 -22.78
C ASP A 342 -2.80 -17.87 -21.84
N ARG A 343 -1.94 -18.74 -22.40
CA ARG A 343 -1.08 -19.63 -21.60
C ARG A 343 -0.08 -18.88 -20.73
N ALA A 344 0.51 -17.80 -21.24
CA ALA A 344 1.45 -16.98 -20.47
C ALA A 344 0.76 -16.29 -19.29
N VAL A 345 -0.46 -15.77 -19.53
CA VAL A 345 -1.32 -15.17 -18.50
C VAL A 345 -1.69 -16.21 -17.44
N ASP A 346 -2.13 -17.40 -17.85
CA ASP A 346 -2.53 -18.46 -16.91
C ASP A 346 -1.35 -18.92 -16.06
N LYS A 347 -0.17 -19.11 -16.66
CA LYS A 347 1.07 -19.42 -15.92
C LYS A 347 1.44 -18.32 -14.94
N ALA A 348 1.35 -17.05 -15.35
CA ALA A 348 1.65 -15.91 -14.48
C ALA A 348 0.72 -15.88 -13.26
N ILE A 349 -0.59 -16.04 -13.47
CA ILE A 349 -1.60 -16.07 -12.39
C ILE A 349 -1.35 -17.27 -11.47
N MET A 350 -1.15 -18.47 -12.01
CA MET A 350 -0.88 -19.67 -11.20
C MET A 350 0.38 -19.54 -10.35
N SER A 351 1.48 -19.05 -10.93
CA SER A 351 2.72 -18.83 -10.18
C SER A 351 2.52 -17.80 -9.06
N ALA A 352 1.85 -16.69 -9.35
CA ALA A 352 1.55 -15.68 -8.35
C ALA A 352 0.65 -16.22 -7.23
N LYS A 353 -0.35 -17.05 -7.56
CA LYS A 353 -1.19 -17.73 -6.57
C LYS A 353 -0.36 -18.63 -5.64
N ALA A 354 0.52 -19.44 -6.19
CA ALA A 354 1.36 -20.35 -5.41
C ALA A 354 2.27 -19.57 -4.43
N ASP A 355 2.92 -18.51 -4.90
CA ASP A 355 3.79 -17.66 -4.08
C ASP A 355 3.01 -16.97 -2.96
N LEU A 356 1.84 -16.39 -3.29
CA LEU A 356 0.96 -15.74 -2.32
C LEU A 356 0.45 -16.75 -1.27
N ARG A 357 0.03 -17.93 -1.71
CA ARG A 357 -0.48 -18.99 -0.84
C ARG A 357 0.55 -19.42 0.18
N ALA A 358 1.77 -19.74 -0.26
CA ALA A 358 2.87 -20.10 0.63
C ALA A 358 3.15 -18.98 1.66
N THR A 359 3.13 -17.73 1.21
CA THR A 359 3.35 -16.57 2.09
C THR A 359 2.23 -16.41 3.12
N ILE A 360 0.97 -16.59 2.71
CA ILE A 360 -0.19 -16.51 3.62
C ILE A 360 -0.17 -17.65 4.63
N GLU A 361 0.07 -18.88 4.18
CA GLU A 361 0.12 -20.06 5.05
C GLU A 361 1.19 -19.92 6.14
N ASP A 362 2.39 -19.42 5.80
CA ASP A 362 3.45 -19.11 6.77
C ASP A 362 3.01 -18.05 7.80
N MET A 363 2.35 -17.00 7.32
CA MET A 363 1.86 -15.91 8.18
C MET A 363 0.75 -16.33 9.13
N LEU A 364 -0.11 -17.26 8.71
CA LEU A 364 -1.20 -17.80 9.53
C LEU A 364 -0.70 -18.68 10.68
N THR A 365 0.60 -18.88 10.85
CA THR A 365 1.14 -19.44 12.10
C THR A 365 0.92 -18.51 13.29
N ASP A 366 0.73 -17.19 13.07
CA ASP A 366 0.36 -16.20 14.09
C ASP A 366 -1.17 -16.02 14.20
N GLY A 367 -1.73 -16.23 15.40
CA GLY A 367 -3.16 -16.07 15.69
C GLY A 367 -3.71 -14.65 15.45
N ASN A 368 -2.88 -13.61 15.62
CA ASN A 368 -3.29 -12.22 15.36
C ASN A 368 -3.40 -11.96 13.84
N ALA A 369 -2.50 -12.56 13.05
CA ALA A 369 -2.53 -12.49 11.60
C ALA A 369 -3.83 -13.08 11.02
N LYS A 370 -4.29 -14.20 11.58
CA LYS A 370 -5.56 -14.85 11.19
C LYS A 370 -6.76 -13.91 11.31
N LYS A 371 -6.92 -13.28 12.48
CA LYS A 371 -8.05 -12.38 12.76
C LYS A 371 -7.99 -11.17 11.85
N LEU A 372 -6.82 -10.57 11.67
CA LEU A 372 -6.73 -9.41 10.81
C LEU A 372 -6.99 -9.75 9.34
N LEU A 373 -6.35 -10.79 8.79
CA LEU A 373 -6.52 -11.13 7.38
C LEU A 373 -8.00 -11.43 7.07
N SER A 374 -8.70 -12.08 8.00
CA SER A 374 -10.15 -12.29 7.94
C SER A 374 -10.91 -10.96 7.81
N ARG A 375 -10.59 -9.97 8.66
CA ARG A 375 -11.18 -8.63 8.60
C ARG A 375 -10.86 -7.93 7.28
N MET A 376 -9.63 -8.03 6.77
CA MET A 376 -9.21 -7.37 5.53
C MET A 376 -9.95 -7.91 4.31
N VAL A 377 -10.09 -9.25 4.20
CA VAL A 377 -10.86 -9.88 3.12
C VAL A 377 -12.33 -9.45 3.18
N LEU A 378 -12.95 -9.47 4.37
CA LEU A 378 -14.33 -9.02 4.53
C LEU A 378 -14.48 -7.51 4.24
N ALA A 379 -13.54 -6.68 4.66
CA ALA A 379 -13.55 -5.25 4.38
C ALA A 379 -13.47 -4.96 2.87
N TYR A 380 -12.66 -5.71 2.13
CA TYR A 380 -12.56 -5.60 0.67
C TYR A 380 -13.81 -6.09 -0.07
N LYS A 381 -14.52 -7.06 0.49
CA LYS A 381 -15.79 -7.54 -0.09
C LYS A 381 -16.98 -6.66 0.28
N LEU A 382 -16.94 -6.07 1.46
CA LEU A 382 -17.98 -5.17 1.93
C LEU A 382 -17.87 -3.81 1.24
N GLY A 383 -16.65 -3.34 0.95
CA GLY A 383 -16.37 -2.07 0.28
C GLY A 383 -14.93 -1.98 -0.20
N ASP A 384 -14.38 -0.77 -0.34
CA ASP A 384 -13.01 -0.56 -0.82
C ASP A 384 -11.88 -0.96 0.17
N GLY A 385 -12.19 -1.79 1.18
CA GLY A 385 -11.24 -2.60 1.94
C GLY A 385 -9.95 -1.95 2.42
N LYS A 386 -10.04 -0.77 3.03
CA LYS A 386 -8.91 -0.22 3.81
C LYS A 386 -9.06 -0.69 5.24
N ILE A 387 -7.98 -1.19 5.86
CA ILE A 387 -7.90 -1.31 7.32
C ILE A 387 -6.82 -0.35 7.84
N GLY A 388 -7.28 0.69 8.52
CA GLY A 388 -6.51 1.74 9.17
C GLY A 388 -6.16 1.35 10.60
N PHE A 389 -4.97 1.76 11.03
CA PHE A 389 -4.45 1.49 12.36
C PHE A 389 -4.00 2.80 12.99
N ALA A 390 -4.20 2.91 14.31
CA ALA A 390 -3.80 4.09 15.06
C ALA A 390 -2.28 4.29 15.07
N HIS A 391 -1.50 3.21 15.00
CA HIS A 391 -0.03 3.27 15.03
C HIS A 391 0.62 2.43 13.92
N GLN A 392 1.71 2.95 13.36
CA GLN A 392 2.54 2.31 12.33
C GLN A 392 3.10 0.94 12.77
N PHE A 393 3.21 0.71 14.09
CA PHE A 393 3.96 -0.38 14.68
C PHE A 393 3.11 -1.53 15.22
N ASP A 394 1.78 -1.40 15.19
CA ASP A 394 0.92 -2.43 15.76
C ASP A 394 0.98 -3.72 14.97
N VAL A 395 1.37 -3.67 13.68
CA VAL A 395 1.53 -4.89 12.90
C VAL A 395 2.36 -4.72 11.63
N ASP A 396 3.49 -5.42 11.51
CA ASP A 396 4.37 -5.37 10.34
C ASP A 396 3.92 -6.37 9.24
N TYR A 397 2.70 -6.21 8.72
CA TYR A 397 2.18 -7.07 7.64
C TYR A 397 2.72 -6.74 6.23
N VAL A 398 3.62 -5.75 6.07
CA VAL A 398 4.39 -5.60 4.80
C VAL A 398 5.23 -6.87 4.62
N ILE A 399 5.69 -7.49 5.73
CA ILE A 399 6.51 -8.71 5.71
C ILE A 399 5.79 -9.85 4.99
N GLY A 400 4.47 -9.92 5.12
CA GLY A 400 3.63 -10.93 4.47
C GLY A 400 3.41 -10.72 2.97
N ASN A 401 3.97 -9.68 2.35
CA ASN A 401 3.78 -9.36 0.94
C ASN A 401 2.32 -9.17 0.49
N LEU A 402 1.36 -8.95 1.40
CA LEU A 402 -0.07 -8.82 1.03
C LEU A 402 -0.50 -7.37 0.86
N CYS A 403 -0.07 -6.51 1.79
CA CYS A 403 -0.63 -5.19 1.94
C CYS A 403 0.33 -4.12 1.40
N ALA A 404 -0.22 -3.09 0.77
CA ALA A 404 0.47 -1.82 0.61
C ALA A 404 0.27 -0.98 1.88
N LEU A 405 1.28 -0.19 2.25
CA LEU A 405 1.13 0.86 3.25
C LEU A 405 0.76 2.16 2.52
N THR A 406 -0.34 2.78 2.92
CA THR A 406 -0.73 4.11 2.41
C THR A 406 -0.90 5.05 3.59
N ARG A 407 -0.39 6.27 3.48
CA ARG A 407 -0.65 7.33 4.47
C ARG A 407 -1.73 8.26 3.94
N HIS A 408 -2.77 8.46 4.73
CA HIS A 408 -3.78 9.48 4.48
C HIS A 408 -3.85 10.37 5.72
N SER A 409 -3.39 11.63 5.63
CA SER A 409 -3.25 12.51 6.79
C SER A 409 -2.28 11.88 7.82
N ASP A 410 -2.68 11.71 9.08
CA ASP A 410 -1.86 11.16 10.17
C ASP A 410 -2.11 9.67 10.42
N GLU A 411 -3.00 9.05 9.63
CA GLU A 411 -3.33 7.63 9.74
C GLU A 411 -2.59 6.78 8.71
N TYR A 412 -2.09 5.64 9.19
CA TYR A 412 -1.51 4.59 8.36
C TYR A 412 -2.58 3.56 8.02
N ASN A 413 -2.79 3.37 6.72
CA ASN A 413 -3.76 2.43 6.19
C ASN A 413 -3.05 1.29 5.47
N TRP A 414 -3.30 0.08 5.94
CA TRP A 414 -2.94 -1.12 5.21
C TRP A 414 -4.05 -1.44 4.23
N VAL A 415 -3.67 -1.55 2.96
CA VAL A 415 -4.62 -1.75 1.87
C VAL A 415 -4.23 -3.01 1.12
N ILE A 416 -5.17 -3.94 1.03
CA ILE A 416 -5.13 -5.01 0.02
C ILE A 416 -6.10 -4.58 -1.07
N ASP A 417 -5.54 -3.99 -2.12
CA ASP A 417 -6.28 -3.49 -3.28
C ASP A 417 -6.15 -4.39 -4.51
N GLU A 418 -5.50 -5.54 -4.35
CA GLU A 418 -5.16 -6.46 -5.43
C GLU A 418 -6.14 -7.65 -5.48
N PRO A 419 -6.95 -7.79 -6.54
CA PRO A 419 -7.98 -8.83 -6.61
C PRO A 419 -7.43 -10.25 -6.42
N LEU A 420 -6.26 -10.54 -6.99
CA LEU A 420 -5.62 -11.86 -6.87
C LEU A 420 -5.17 -12.17 -5.44
N VAL A 421 -4.73 -11.16 -4.68
CA VAL A 421 -4.32 -11.34 -3.28
C VAL A 421 -5.52 -11.66 -2.41
N ILE A 422 -6.66 -10.99 -2.65
CA ILE A 422 -7.91 -11.27 -1.95
C ILE A 422 -8.43 -12.67 -2.27
N GLU A 423 -8.40 -13.07 -3.54
CA GLU A 423 -8.82 -14.40 -3.99
C GLU A 423 -8.02 -15.49 -3.26
N VAL A 424 -6.68 -15.38 -3.23
CA VAL A 424 -5.83 -16.37 -2.55
C VAL A 424 -6.01 -16.32 -1.04
N ALA A 425 -6.12 -15.13 -0.44
CA ALA A 425 -6.37 -15.00 0.99
C ALA A 425 -7.69 -15.66 1.39
N GLU A 426 -8.76 -15.44 0.64
CA GLU A 426 -10.03 -16.13 0.85
C GLU A 426 -9.88 -17.65 0.73
N GLU A 427 -9.28 -18.16 -0.35
CA GLU A 427 -9.05 -19.60 -0.56
C GLU A 427 -8.35 -20.21 0.67
N VAL A 428 -7.25 -19.62 1.13
CA VAL A 428 -6.47 -20.13 2.26
C VAL A 428 -7.24 -20.03 3.58
N LEU A 429 -7.95 -18.92 3.83
CA LEU A 429 -8.77 -18.75 5.04
C LEU A 429 -9.91 -19.78 5.11
N MET A 430 -10.54 -20.06 3.97
CA MET A 430 -11.61 -21.06 3.84
C MET A 430 -11.07 -22.48 4.06
N ASP A 431 -9.97 -22.84 3.40
CA ASP A 431 -9.33 -24.17 3.52
C ASP A 431 -8.90 -24.47 4.96
N ASN A 432 -8.40 -23.46 5.67
CA ASN A 432 -7.97 -23.59 7.06
C ASN A 432 -9.11 -23.49 8.10
N LYS A 433 -10.35 -23.21 7.68
CA LYS A 433 -11.54 -23.05 8.56
C LYS A 433 -11.27 -22.18 9.80
N ILE A 434 -10.62 -21.04 9.59
CA ILE A 434 -9.97 -20.25 10.64
C ILE A 434 -10.90 -19.87 11.80
N ASN A 435 -12.12 -19.39 11.51
CA ASN A 435 -13.17 -19.22 12.52
C ASN A 435 -14.57 -19.23 11.91
N ALA A 436 -15.58 -19.58 12.70
CA ALA A 436 -16.97 -19.70 12.26
C ALA A 436 -17.60 -18.35 11.84
N SER A 437 -17.24 -17.25 12.50
CA SER A 437 -17.77 -15.91 12.20
C SER A 437 -17.37 -15.44 10.80
N TYR A 438 -16.09 -15.60 10.43
CA TYR A 438 -15.56 -15.30 9.11
C TYR A 438 -16.28 -16.12 8.03
N LEU A 439 -16.40 -17.44 8.22
CA LEU A 439 -17.10 -18.30 7.25
C LEU A 439 -18.54 -17.83 7.05
N THR A 440 -19.23 -17.50 8.14
CA THR A 440 -20.62 -16.99 8.10
C THR A 440 -20.71 -15.67 7.34
N TYR A 441 -19.87 -14.70 7.67
CA TYR A 441 -19.87 -13.39 7.03
C TYR A 441 -19.42 -13.44 5.57
N ASN A 442 -18.43 -14.28 5.26
CA ASN A 442 -17.95 -14.46 3.89
C ASN A 442 -19.04 -15.07 3.00
N SER A 443 -19.77 -16.07 3.51
CA SER A 443 -20.94 -16.63 2.82
C SER A 443 -22.00 -15.56 2.60
N PHE A 444 -22.37 -14.82 3.65
CA PHE A 444 -23.34 -13.73 3.56
C PHE A 444 -22.98 -12.70 2.49
N LEU A 445 -21.71 -12.27 2.43
CA LEU A 445 -21.25 -11.33 1.42
C LEU A 445 -21.23 -11.93 0.01
N ASN A 446 -20.84 -13.19 -0.14
CA ASN A 446 -20.89 -13.88 -1.43
C ASN A 446 -22.33 -14.02 -1.96
N ASP A 447 -23.28 -14.35 -1.08
CA ASP A 447 -24.70 -14.40 -1.41
C ASP A 447 -25.22 -13.02 -1.81
N ALA A 448 -24.84 -11.97 -1.06
CA ALA A 448 -25.21 -10.59 -1.40
C ALA A 448 -24.67 -10.16 -2.77
N ILE A 449 -23.40 -10.44 -3.06
CA ILE A 449 -22.78 -10.13 -4.34
C ILE A 449 -23.44 -10.92 -5.49
N SER A 450 -23.80 -12.18 -5.25
CA SER A 450 -24.49 -13.02 -6.24
C SER A 450 -25.91 -12.52 -6.54
N ASN A 451 -26.63 -12.10 -5.50
CA ASN A 451 -28.05 -11.72 -5.61
C ASN A 451 -28.24 -10.27 -6.09
N PHE A 452 -27.36 -9.35 -5.71
CA PHE A 452 -27.52 -7.92 -5.95
C PHE A 452 -26.49 -7.33 -6.93
N GLY A 453 -25.56 -8.16 -7.41
CA GLY A 453 -24.56 -7.80 -8.41
C GLY A 453 -23.35 -7.03 -7.87
N LYS A 454 -22.35 -6.83 -8.73
CA LYS A 454 -21.19 -5.95 -8.50
C LYS A 454 -21.41 -4.62 -9.23
N LYS A 455 -21.11 -3.49 -8.59
CA LYS A 455 -21.03 -2.20 -9.30
C LYS A 455 -19.76 -2.23 -10.15
N THR A 456 -19.92 -2.35 -11.47
CA THR A 456 -18.92 -2.16 -12.55
C THR A 456 -17.44 -2.41 -12.20
N ALA A 457 -16.89 -3.50 -12.74
CA ALA A 457 -15.48 -3.88 -13.00
C ALA A 457 -14.36 -3.59 -11.99
N VAL A 458 -14.32 -2.48 -11.25
CA VAL A 458 -13.12 -2.09 -10.52
C VAL A 458 -13.14 -2.50 -9.04
N LYS A 459 -14.27 -2.61 -8.33
CA LYS A 459 -14.27 -2.97 -6.88
C LYS A 459 -15.52 -3.70 -6.38
N GLY A 460 -15.33 -4.67 -5.49
CA GLY A 460 -16.39 -5.46 -4.86
C GLY A 460 -17.06 -4.75 -3.68
N ASN A 461 -17.94 -3.78 -3.93
CA ASN A 461 -18.62 -3.06 -2.86
C ASN A 461 -20.02 -3.65 -2.58
N ALA A 462 -20.13 -4.61 -1.66
CA ALA A 462 -21.41 -5.17 -1.24
C ALA A 462 -22.24 -4.21 -0.34
N ILE A 463 -21.64 -3.22 0.32
CA ILE A 463 -22.36 -2.35 1.27
C ILE A 463 -23.43 -1.51 0.56
N GLU A 464 -23.15 -1.02 -0.65
CA GLU A 464 -24.10 -0.19 -1.40
C GLU A 464 -25.39 -0.96 -1.77
N PRO A 465 -25.32 -2.14 -2.43
CA PRO A 465 -26.49 -2.97 -2.65
C PRO A 465 -27.21 -3.37 -1.35
N LEU A 466 -26.46 -3.78 -0.31
CA LEU A 466 -27.04 -4.17 0.97
C LEU A 466 -27.84 -3.05 1.63
N VAL A 467 -27.29 -1.82 1.66
CA VAL A 467 -27.99 -0.64 2.19
C VAL A 467 -29.30 -0.40 1.45
N ARG A 468 -29.29 -0.49 0.10
CA ARG A 468 -30.49 -0.27 -0.72
C ARG A 468 -31.56 -1.33 -0.44
N GLU A 469 -31.17 -2.58 -0.21
CA GLU A 469 -32.10 -3.64 0.18
C GLU A 469 -32.63 -3.46 1.60
N CYS A 470 -31.80 -3.06 2.57
CA CYS A 470 -32.29 -2.73 3.92
C CYS A 470 -33.35 -1.63 3.89
N LEU A 471 -33.24 -0.63 3.01
CA LEU A 471 -34.27 0.41 2.88
C LEU A 471 -35.63 -0.16 2.45
N LYS A 472 -35.67 -1.24 1.67
CA LYS A 472 -36.93 -1.87 1.22
C LYS A 472 -37.70 -2.50 2.38
N GLU A 473 -37.03 -2.88 3.46
CA GLU A 473 -37.68 -3.42 4.68
C GLU A 473 -38.59 -2.39 5.36
N PHE A 474 -38.38 -1.10 5.08
CA PHE A 474 -39.17 0.00 5.61
C PHE A 474 -40.29 0.46 4.66
N ASN A 475 -40.50 -0.24 3.54
CA ASN A 475 -41.58 0.07 2.60
C ASN A 475 -42.95 0.10 3.29
N GLY A 476 -43.78 1.08 2.92
CA GLY A 476 -45.12 1.28 3.47
C GLY A 476 -45.17 2.02 4.81
N ARG A 477 -44.03 2.21 5.50
CA ARG A 477 -43.94 3.05 6.71
C ARG A 477 -43.96 4.52 6.35
N LYS A 478 -44.56 5.35 7.22
CA LYS A 478 -44.48 6.81 7.04
C LYS A 478 -43.06 7.29 7.30
N LEU A 479 -42.64 8.35 6.62
CA LEU A 479 -41.32 8.90 6.83
C LEU A 479 -41.11 9.28 8.29
N SER A 480 -42.08 9.91 8.94
CA SER A 480 -42.02 10.25 10.38
C SER A 480 -41.93 9.07 11.35
N GLU A 481 -42.11 7.84 10.89
CA GLU A 481 -42.10 6.61 11.70
C GLU A 481 -40.84 5.76 11.46
N LEU A 482 -39.89 6.24 10.65
CA LEU A 482 -38.65 5.53 10.36
C LEU A 482 -37.73 5.54 11.60
N PRO A 483 -37.31 4.36 12.10
CA PRO A 483 -36.56 4.26 13.36
C PRO A 483 -35.17 4.91 13.28
N PHE A 484 -34.57 4.92 12.10
CA PHE A 484 -33.25 5.49 11.87
C PHE A 484 -33.25 7.02 11.68
N LEU A 485 -34.41 7.69 11.75
CA LEU A 485 -34.47 9.15 11.62
C LEU A 485 -33.74 9.86 12.76
N GLY A 486 -33.84 9.35 13.99
CA GLY A 486 -33.24 10.00 15.17
C GLY A 486 -33.76 11.41 15.49
N ILE A 487 -34.85 11.87 14.85
CA ILE A 487 -35.47 13.19 15.04
C ILE A 487 -36.90 13.00 15.54
N SER A 488 -37.31 13.81 16.53
CA SER A 488 -38.69 13.78 17.02
C SER A 488 -39.68 14.14 15.90
N PRO A 489 -40.84 13.45 15.76
CA PRO A 489 -41.86 13.80 14.76
C PRO A 489 -42.31 15.26 14.80
N SER A 490 -42.23 15.93 15.96
CA SER A 490 -42.58 17.35 16.11
C SER A 490 -41.58 18.32 15.47
N GLN A 491 -40.35 17.87 15.22
CA GLN A 491 -39.27 18.66 14.62
C GLN A 491 -39.14 18.43 13.11
N LEU A 492 -39.79 17.39 12.57
CA LEU A 492 -39.75 17.08 11.15
C LEU A 492 -40.56 18.10 10.32
N PRO A 493 -40.15 18.36 9.07
CA PRO A 493 -40.97 19.11 8.13
C PRO A 493 -42.36 18.49 7.97
N LYS A 494 -43.39 19.33 7.86
CA LYS A 494 -44.80 18.90 7.73
C LYS A 494 -45.02 17.91 6.57
N TRP A 495 -44.18 17.93 5.55
CA TRP A 495 -44.31 17.01 4.41
C TRP A 495 -43.95 15.55 4.76
N CYS A 496 -43.16 15.32 5.82
CA CYS A 496 -42.75 13.97 6.24
C CYS A 496 -43.88 13.15 6.89
N SER A 497 -44.94 13.78 7.42
CA SER A 497 -46.02 13.09 8.13
C SER A 497 -47.00 12.37 7.21
N GLY A 498 -47.09 12.77 5.94
CA GLY A 498 -48.04 12.24 4.96
C GLY A 498 -47.44 11.32 3.90
N ILE A 499 -46.10 11.24 3.82
CA ILE A 499 -45.40 10.45 2.80
C ILE A 499 -44.95 9.12 3.39
N LYS A 500 -45.02 8.06 2.58
CA LYS A 500 -44.49 6.73 2.91
C LYS A 500 -43.21 6.48 2.12
N LEU A 501 -42.29 5.73 2.72
CA LEU A 501 -41.18 5.16 1.96
C LEU A 501 -41.73 4.04 1.07
N GLN A 502 -41.41 4.09 -0.22
CA GLN A 502 -41.75 3.04 -1.16
C GLN A 502 -40.67 2.94 -2.24
N ILE A 503 -39.92 1.85 -2.21
CA ILE A 503 -38.89 1.48 -3.19
C ILE A 503 -39.27 0.09 -3.71
N GLY A 504 -39.86 0.04 -4.90
CA GLY A 504 -40.28 -1.21 -5.54
C GLY A 504 -39.16 -1.85 -6.34
N ASP A 505 -38.45 -1.04 -7.13
CA ASP A 505 -37.41 -1.51 -8.06
C ASP A 505 -36.12 -0.69 -7.91
N ILE A 506 -34.97 -1.35 -8.08
CA ILE A 506 -33.63 -0.78 -7.94
C ILE A 506 -32.84 -1.12 -9.19
N GLY A 507 -32.25 -0.12 -9.84
CA GLY A 507 -31.46 -0.34 -11.05
C GLY A 507 -30.78 0.93 -11.54
N ASP A 508 -29.93 0.77 -12.56
CA ASP A 508 -29.42 1.93 -13.30
C ASP A 508 -30.51 2.51 -14.21
N ALA A 509 -30.22 3.63 -14.87
CA ALA A 509 -31.19 4.27 -15.74
C ALA A 509 -31.60 3.37 -16.93
N ASN A 510 -30.68 2.54 -17.45
CA ASN A 510 -30.96 1.61 -18.55
C ASN A 510 -31.96 0.53 -18.13
N HIS A 511 -31.82 -0.04 -16.92
CA HIS A 511 -32.77 -1.00 -16.34
C HIS A 511 -34.19 -0.43 -16.30
N PHE A 512 -34.32 0.88 -16.12
CA PHE A 512 -35.62 1.56 -16.13
C PHE A 512 -36.10 2.02 -17.52
N GLY A 513 -35.38 1.69 -18.59
CA GLY A 513 -35.72 2.00 -19.98
C GLY A 513 -35.18 3.34 -20.50
N PHE A 514 -34.23 3.97 -19.80
CA PHE A 514 -33.57 5.20 -20.24
C PHE A 514 -32.21 4.88 -20.85
N GLU A 515 -31.98 5.26 -22.11
CA GLU A 515 -30.71 5.00 -22.80
C GLU A 515 -29.84 6.26 -22.89
N GLY A 516 -28.51 6.08 -23.03
CA GLY A 516 -27.60 7.18 -23.37
C GLY A 516 -26.59 7.60 -22.31
N GLY A 517 -26.16 6.72 -21.40
CA GLY A 517 -25.09 7.08 -20.45
C GLY A 517 -25.55 8.09 -19.40
N LEU A 518 -24.87 9.24 -19.27
CA LEU A 518 -25.25 10.28 -18.30
C LEU A 518 -26.58 10.95 -18.64
N GLU A 519 -26.92 11.02 -19.92
CA GLU A 519 -28.23 11.49 -20.38
C GLU A 519 -29.37 10.60 -19.87
N ALA A 520 -29.12 9.29 -19.68
CA ALA A 520 -30.10 8.39 -19.11
C ALA A 520 -30.41 8.72 -17.64
N ASP A 521 -29.37 9.00 -16.84
CA ASP A 521 -29.52 9.44 -15.45
C ASP A 521 -30.28 10.78 -15.37
N LEU A 522 -29.96 11.73 -16.25
CA LEU A 522 -30.68 13.00 -16.36
C LEU A 522 -32.17 12.78 -16.67
N GLU A 523 -32.48 11.91 -17.63
CA GLU A 523 -33.86 11.63 -18.03
C GLU A 523 -34.65 10.96 -16.90
N PHE A 524 -34.05 10.02 -16.17
CA PHE A 524 -34.65 9.45 -14.96
C PHE A 524 -34.99 10.55 -13.94
N MET A 525 -34.03 11.45 -13.66
CA MET A 525 -34.25 12.55 -12.70
C MET A 525 -35.26 13.59 -13.18
N ARG A 526 -35.39 13.77 -14.50
CA ARG A 526 -36.41 14.62 -15.10
C ARG A 526 -37.79 14.00 -14.92
N GLN A 527 -37.95 12.71 -15.21
CA GLN A 527 -39.25 12.03 -15.13
C GLN A 527 -39.70 11.75 -13.69
N ARG A 528 -38.78 11.70 -12.72
CA ARG A 528 -39.05 11.43 -11.29
C ARG A 528 -39.97 10.22 -11.09
N PRO A 529 -39.65 9.05 -11.68
CA PRO A 529 -40.55 7.91 -11.61
C PRO A 529 -40.71 7.43 -10.16
N HIS A 530 -41.95 7.19 -9.77
CA HIS A 530 -42.28 6.71 -8.42
C HIS A 530 -41.82 5.26 -8.20
N ASN A 531 -41.54 4.92 -6.94
CA ASN A 531 -41.17 3.57 -6.49
C ASN A 531 -39.90 3.00 -7.14
N LYS A 532 -39.06 3.84 -7.75
CA LYS A 532 -37.79 3.43 -8.37
C LYS A 532 -36.64 4.12 -7.66
N LEU A 533 -35.60 3.35 -7.30
CA LEU A 533 -34.33 3.87 -6.80
C LEU A 533 -33.27 3.72 -7.89
N LEU A 534 -32.72 4.86 -8.31
CA LEU A 534 -31.65 4.93 -9.30
C LEU A 534 -30.31 4.62 -8.63
N VAL A 535 -29.57 3.70 -9.25
CA VAL A 535 -28.14 3.46 -9.05
C VAL A 535 -27.39 4.29 -10.09
N PRO A 536 -26.84 5.47 -9.72
CA PRO A 536 -26.33 6.40 -10.71
C PRO A 536 -24.99 5.96 -11.29
N GLN A 537 -24.66 6.47 -12.47
CA GLN A 537 -23.36 6.21 -13.11
C GLN A 537 -22.22 6.96 -12.41
N SER A 538 -20.97 6.61 -12.73
CA SER A 538 -19.77 7.10 -12.02
C SER A 538 -19.57 8.63 -11.99
N LYS A 539 -20.21 9.38 -12.89
CA LYS A 539 -20.16 10.86 -12.91
C LYS A 539 -21.45 11.51 -12.41
N THR A 540 -22.40 10.72 -11.94
CA THR A 540 -23.65 11.17 -11.36
C THR A 540 -23.65 10.86 -9.87
N ARG A 541 -23.97 11.87 -9.06
CA ARG A 541 -24.17 11.73 -7.62
C ARG A 541 -25.65 11.85 -7.31
N PRO A 542 -26.14 11.41 -6.15
CA PRO A 542 -25.47 10.70 -5.04
C PRO A 542 -25.24 9.19 -5.30
N ASP A 543 -24.90 8.37 -4.29
CA ASP A 543 -24.69 6.91 -4.46
C ASP A 543 -25.99 6.14 -4.73
N GLY A 544 -27.13 6.75 -4.42
CA GLY A 544 -28.46 6.29 -4.77
C GLY A 544 -29.48 7.41 -4.57
N LEU A 545 -30.48 7.49 -5.44
CA LEU A 545 -31.55 8.50 -5.31
C LEU A 545 -32.91 7.92 -5.71
N TRP A 546 -33.97 8.47 -5.13
CA TRP A 546 -35.35 8.13 -5.49
C TRP A 546 -36.25 9.34 -5.29
N PHE A 547 -37.46 9.30 -5.86
CA PHE A 547 -38.45 10.36 -5.72
C PHE A 547 -39.69 9.84 -4.99
N PHE A 548 -40.10 10.55 -3.94
CA PHE A 548 -41.38 10.29 -3.27
C PHE A 548 -42.54 10.79 -4.13
N ASN A 549 -42.34 11.96 -4.74
CA ASN A 549 -43.22 12.56 -5.73
C ASN A 549 -42.50 13.66 -6.50
N GLU A 550 -43.24 14.44 -7.30
CA GLU A 550 -42.68 15.54 -8.07
C GLU A 550 -41.98 16.61 -7.22
N ASN A 551 -42.21 16.71 -5.91
CA ASN A 551 -41.66 17.77 -5.06
C ASN A 551 -40.58 17.29 -4.07
N TYR A 552 -40.53 16.00 -3.73
CA TYR A 552 -39.68 15.48 -2.67
C TYR A 552 -38.88 14.27 -3.13
N ALA A 553 -37.61 14.23 -2.73
CA ALA A 553 -36.67 13.17 -3.09
C ALA A 553 -36.02 12.54 -1.86
N GLY A 554 -35.41 11.37 -2.07
CA GLY A 554 -34.49 10.77 -1.11
C GLY A 554 -33.15 10.47 -1.76
N SER A 555 -32.10 10.47 -0.95
CA SER A 555 -30.73 10.18 -1.39
C SER A 555 -29.91 9.39 -0.38
N LEU A 556 -28.90 8.68 -0.90
CA LEU A 556 -27.92 7.90 -0.15
C LEU A 556 -26.51 8.43 -0.43
N ALA A 557 -25.75 8.69 0.62
CA ALA A 557 -24.29 8.80 0.55
C ALA A 557 -23.68 7.74 1.47
N ILE A 558 -22.95 6.80 0.90
CA ILE A 558 -22.49 5.59 1.60
C ILE A 558 -20.98 5.56 1.58
N LYS A 559 -20.39 5.54 2.77
CA LYS A 559 -18.94 5.48 2.95
C LYS A 559 -18.58 4.48 4.03
N PHE A 560 -17.76 3.52 3.63
CA PHE A 560 -17.19 2.54 4.53
C PHE A 560 -15.69 2.79 4.71
N TYR A 561 -15.29 2.96 5.96
CA TYR A 561 -13.92 3.07 6.40
C TYR A 561 -13.71 2.05 7.53
N SER A 562 -12.48 1.64 7.73
CA SER A 562 -12.08 0.82 8.88
C SER A 562 -11.84 1.59 10.17
N ALA A 563 -11.61 2.90 10.06
CA ALA A 563 -11.27 3.79 11.15
C ALA A 563 -12.07 5.09 11.02
N SER A 564 -12.23 5.81 12.12
CA SER A 564 -13.00 7.04 12.15
C SER A 564 -12.37 8.10 11.25
N VAL A 565 -13.20 8.79 10.47
CA VAL A 565 -12.75 9.70 9.42
C VAL A 565 -12.36 11.07 10.00
N HIS A 566 -11.30 11.70 9.47
CA HIS A 566 -10.95 13.09 9.80
C HIS A 566 -12.09 14.07 9.43
N LYS A 567 -12.21 15.16 10.18
CA LYS A 567 -13.28 16.15 10.10
C LYS A 567 -13.50 16.72 8.70
N ASP A 568 -12.43 17.05 7.98
CA ASP A 568 -12.53 17.72 6.67
C ASP A 568 -13.25 16.84 5.63
N VAL A 569 -12.96 15.53 5.66
CA VAL A 569 -13.60 14.53 4.80
C VAL A 569 -15.07 14.31 5.18
N TYR A 570 -15.46 14.60 6.43
CA TYR A 570 -16.85 14.55 6.89
C TYR A 570 -17.67 15.73 6.34
N THR A 571 -17.16 16.96 6.43
CA THR A 571 -17.82 18.17 5.91
C THR A 571 -18.00 18.18 4.39
N ASP A 572 -17.04 17.61 3.65
CA ASP A 572 -17.09 17.53 2.18
C ASP A 572 -18.23 16.64 1.64
N ASN A 573 -18.86 15.81 2.48
CA ASN A 573 -19.93 14.89 2.05
C ASN A 573 -21.33 15.51 2.06
N ASN A 574 -21.48 16.69 2.65
CA ASN A 574 -22.77 17.36 2.71
C ASN A 574 -23.21 17.96 1.37
N THR A 575 -22.33 18.07 0.38
CA THR A 575 -22.72 18.46 -0.99
C THR A 575 -23.04 17.23 -1.84
N SER A 576 -22.37 16.09 -1.60
CA SER A 576 -22.48 14.90 -2.46
C SER A 576 -23.80 14.16 -2.39
N SER A 577 -24.59 14.34 -1.32
CA SER A 577 -25.92 13.70 -1.18
C SER A 577 -27.08 14.59 -1.67
N ASP A 578 -26.80 15.80 -2.16
CA ASP A 578 -27.83 16.73 -2.64
C ASP A 578 -28.20 16.42 -4.09
N VAL A 579 -29.43 15.94 -4.34
CA VAL A 579 -29.92 15.62 -5.70
C VAL A 579 -29.98 16.87 -6.59
N ARG A 580 -30.08 18.07 -6.00
CA ARG A 580 -30.00 19.34 -6.75
C ARG A 580 -28.61 19.55 -7.35
N GLN A 581 -27.59 18.89 -6.81
CA GLN A 581 -26.18 19.01 -7.17
C GLN A 581 -25.61 17.75 -7.84
N SER A 582 -26.47 16.86 -8.36
CA SER A 582 -26.11 15.55 -8.90
C SER A 582 -25.01 15.51 -9.97
N PHE A 583 -24.76 16.61 -10.68
CA PHE A 583 -23.76 16.71 -11.76
C PHE A 583 -22.56 17.62 -11.41
N LEU A 584 -22.39 17.95 -10.12
CA LEU A 584 -21.21 18.66 -9.60
C LEU A 584 -20.19 17.69 -9.02
N ASP A 585 -18.91 18.07 -9.07
CA ASP A 585 -17.88 17.35 -8.33
C ASP A 585 -17.96 17.64 -6.82
N ARG A 586 -17.10 16.99 -6.03
CA ARG A 586 -17.05 17.15 -4.56
C ARG A 586 -16.79 18.59 -4.08
N ASN A 587 -16.20 19.43 -4.93
CA ASN A 587 -15.84 20.82 -4.62
C ASN A 587 -16.85 21.81 -5.21
N GLY A 588 -17.98 21.34 -5.77
CA GLY A 588 -18.94 22.18 -6.46
C GLY A 588 -18.46 22.68 -7.83
N LYS A 589 -17.44 22.04 -8.43
CA LYS A 589 -16.89 22.37 -9.75
C LYS A 589 -17.40 21.42 -10.84
N ASP A 590 -17.25 21.83 -12.09
CA ASP A 590 -17.74 21.09 -13.27
C ASP A 590 -17.05 19.73 -13.41
N ALA A 591 -17.79 18.64 -13.18
CA ALA A 591 -17.29 17.27 -13.31
C ALA A 591 -17.22 16.76 -14.77
N ASN A 592 -16.69 17.57 -15.71
CA ASN A 592 -16.67 17.26 -17.16
C ASN A 592 -18.06 16.94 -17.78
N ALA A 593 -19.16 17.40 -17.15
CA ALA A 593 -20.55 17.18 -17.57
C ALA A 593 -21.38 18.47 -17.59
N ARG A 594 -20.74 19.61 -17.92
CA ARG A 594 -21.33 20.95 -17.82
C ARG A 594 -22.67 21.09 -18.56
N ILE A 595 -22.77 20.55 -19.78
CA ILE A 595 -24.00 20.61 -20.59
C ILE A 595 -25.16 19.87 -19.90
N ILE A 596 -24.90 18.70 -19.31
CA ILE A 596 -25.91 17.90 -18.60
C ILE A 596 -26.33 18.63 -17.32
N ARG A 597 -25.38 19.24 -16.60
CA ARG A 597 -25.67 20.07 -15.42
C ARG A 597 -26.58 21.25 -15.77
N GLU A 598 -26.25 22.03 -16.80
CA GLU A 598 -27.03 23.21 -17.20
C GLU A 598 -28.48 22.81 -17.55
N LYS A 599 -28.67 21.64 -18.19
CA LYS A 599 -30.00 21.07 -18.45
C LYS A 599 -30.74 20.72 -17.15
N TRP A 600 -30.05 20.11 -16.17
CA TRP A 600 -30.63 19.79 -14.87
C TRP A 600 -31.03 21.03 -14.07
N GLU A 601 -30.16 22.04 -14.03
CA GLU A 601 -30.42 23.33 -13.37
C GLU A 601 -31.61 24.06 -14.00
N SER A 602 -31.67 24.08 -15.35
CA SER A 602 -32.82 24.60 -16.09
C SER A 602 -34.11 23.87 -15.70
N TYR A 603 -34.08 22.54 -15.58
CA TYR A 603 -35.25 21.78 -15.15
C TYR A 603 -35.66 22.10 -13.70
N LEU A 604 -34.70 22.19 -12.78
CA LEU A 604 -34.97 22.53 -11.38
C LEU A 604 -35.57 23.94 -11.21
N SER A 605 -35.25 24.88 -12.11
CA SER A 605 -35.86 26.22 -12.12
C SER A 605 -37.37 26.18 -12.41
N VAL A 606 -37.83 25.18 -13.18
CA VAL A 606 -39.24 25.00 -13.55
C VAL A 606 -39.96 24.10 -12.54
N LYS A 607 -39.33 22.99 -12.15
CA LYS A 607 -39.87 22.00 -11.21
C LYS A 607 -38.90 21.80 -10.03
N PRO A 608 -38.91 22.69 -9.03
CA PRO A 608 -37.97 22.62 -7.90
C PRO A 608 -38.25 21.43 -6.99
N ILE A 609 -37.19 20.85 -6.44
CA ILE A 609 -37.26 19.90 -5.32
C ILE A 609 -37.38 20.72 -4.03
N LYS A 610 -38.50 20.55 -3.32
CA LYS A 610 -38.89 21.38 -2.15
C LYS A 610 -38.40 20.84 -0.81
N GLY A 611 -37.87 19.63 -0.79
CA GLY A 611 -37.31 18.99 0.40
C GLY A 611 -36.82 17.58 0.10
N MET A 612 -35.86 17.08 0.87
CA MET A 612 -35.30 15.75 0.70
C MET A 612 -35.07 15.01 2.03
N ILE A 613 -35.07 13.68 1.99
CA ILE A 613 -34.42 12.86 3.02
C ILE A 613 -33.03 12.47 2.52
N ARG A 614 -31.99 12.81 3.27
CA ARG A 614 -30.60 12.60 2.89
C ARG A 614 -29.96 11.67 3.90
N VAL A 615 -29.76 10.41 3.52
CA VAL A 615 -29.21 9.37 4.40
C VAL A 615 -27.71 9.28 4.18
N HIS A 616 -26.95 9.68 5.20
CA HIS A 616 -25.49 9.63 5.23
C HIS A 616 -25.06 8.45 6.08
N ILE A 617 -24.46 7.45 5.44
CA ILE A 617 -23.92 6.28 6.12
C ILE A 617 -22.40 6.43 6.10
N VAL A 618 -21.81 6.65 7.28
CA VAL A 618 -20.37 6.78 7.46
C VAL A 618 -19.94 5.86 8.58
N LEU A 619 -19.33 4.73 8.22
CA LEU A 619 -18.90 3.69 9.16
C LEU A 619 -17.36 3.74 9.30
N PRO A 620 -16.79 3.71 10.52
CA PRO A 620 -17.46 3.68 11.83
C PRO A 620 -18.05 5.02 12.28
N GLY A 621 -17.63 6.14 11.70
CA GLY A 621 -18.05 7.51 12.07
C GLY A 621 -16.93 8.53 11.85
N ALA A 622 -17.13 9.79 12.25
CA ALA A 622 -16.08 10.82 12.22
C ALA A 622 -15.34 10.94 13.57
N GLN A 623 -14.09 11.39 13.54
CA GLN A 623 -13.34 11.73 14.76
C GLN A 623 -13.85 13.05 15.38
N GLY A 624 -13.98 13.08 16.71
CA GLY A 624 -14.48 14.22 17.46
C GLY A 624 -16.01 14.25 17.59
N HIS A 625 -16.52 15.03 18.56
CA HIS A 625 -17.95 15.16 18.86
C HIS A 625 -18.65 16.06 17.82
N TYR A 626 -18.72 15.61 16.56
CA TYR A 626 -19.43 16.27 15.45
C TYR A 626 -20.70 15.51 15.12
N PRO A 627 -21.77 16.17 14.63
CA PRO A 627 -23.12 15.79 15.00
C PRO A 627 -23.40 14.35 14.56
N LEU A 628 -23.36 13.45 15.55
CA LEU A 628 -23.84 12.07 15.49
C LEU A 628 -25.37 12.01 15.40
N CYS A 629 -26.01 13.16 15.14
CA CYS A 629 -27.43 13.38 15.28
C CYS A 629 -27.98 13.91 13.97
N SER A 630 -29.01 13.24 13.49
CA SER A 630 -29.86 13.71 12.40
C SER A 630 -30.48 15.08 12.72
N TYR A 631 -30.65 15.93 11.72
CA TYR A 631 -31.23 17.27 11.87
C TYR A 631 -32.01 17.72 10.64
N VAL A 632 -32.72 18.84 10.76
CA VAL A 632 -33.48 19.47 9.66
C VAL A 632 -32.77 20.75 9.23
N GLU A 633 -32.49 20.87 7.93
CA GLU A 633 -31.88 22.06 7.32
C GLU A 633 -32.91 23.17 7.07
N ASN A 634 -32.43 24.41 6.89
CA ASN A 634 -33.28 25.58 6.62
C ASN A 634 -34.13 25.45 5.35
N ASN A 635 -33.64 24.69 4.36
CA ASN A 635 -34.34 24.37 3.12
C ASN A 635 -35.39 23.24 3.28
N LYS A 636 -35.64 22.78 4.51
CA LYS A 636 -36.55 21.68 4.88
C LYS A 636 -36.08 20.29 4.43
N ASP A 637 -34.80 20.14 4.13
CA ASP A 637 -34.18 18.82 3.98
C ASP A 637 -33.96 18.19 5.36
N VAL A 638 -34.07 16.86 5.42
CA VAL A 638 -33.83 16.07 6.61
C VAL A 638 -32.51 15.31 6.41
N MET A 639 -31.51 15.69 7.18
CA MET A 639 -30.18 15.06 7.19
C MET A 639 -30.19 13.94 8.22
N ILE A 640 -29.91 12.71 7.79
CA ILE A 640 -29.85 11.53 8.64
C ILE A 640 -28.42 11.01 8.65
N TYR A 641 -27.84 10.81 9.83
CA TYR A 641 -26.49 10.28 9.98
C TYR A 641 -26.52 8.90 10.63
N ILE A 642 -25.96 7.91 9.93
CA ILE A 642 -25.81 6.53 10.36
C ILE A 642 -24.31 6.24 10.54
N HIS A 643 -23.94 5.82 11.73
CA HIS A 643 -22.59 5.47 12.15
C HIS A 643 -22.61 4.19 13.00
N SER A 644 -21.45 3.70 13.41
CA SER A 644 -21.31 2.42 14.14
C SER A 644 -22.16 2.31 15.43
N GLY A 645 -22.54 3.43 16.04
CA GLY A 645 -23.31 3.47 17.28
C GLY A 645 -24.84 3.45 17.09
N ASN A 646 -25.35 3.72 15.89
CA ASN A 646 -26.79 3.73 15.61
C ASN A 646 -27.18 2.92 14.36
N MET A 647 -26.23 2.26 13.70
CA MET A 647 -26.49 1.48 12.48
C MET A 647 -27.49 0.34 12.65
N ASP A 648 -27.66 -0.18 13.87
CA ASP A 648 -28.68 -1.19 14.22
C ASP A 648 -30.13 -0.67 14.00
N GLN A 649 -30.33 0.63 13.81
CA GLN A 649 -31.64 1.22 13.48
C GLN A 649 -31.99 1.11 11.99
N LEU A 650 -30.99 0.91 11.12
CA LEU A 650 -31.14 0.80 9.67
C LEU A 650 -30.84 -0.61 9.17
N PHE A 651 -29.80 -1.25 9.71
CA PHE A 651 -29.35 -2.57 9.29
C PHE A 651 -29.94 -3.68 10.14
N ASP A 652 -30.05 -4.85 9.54
CA ASP A 652 -30.30 -6.07 10.30
C ASP A 652 -29.12 -6.40 11.22
N GLN A 653 -29.37 -7.28 12.19
CA GLN A 653 -28.37 -7.71 13.16
C GLN A 653 -27.11 -8.30 12.49
N ARG A 654 -27.28 -9.01 11.37
CA ARG A 654 -26.19 -9.73 10.69
C ARG A 654 -25.20 -8.78 10.02
N LEU A 655 -25.69 -7.75 9.32
CA LEU A 655 -24.87 -6.71 8.69
C LEU A 655 -24.21 -5.83 9.76
N SER A 656 -24.94 -5.49 10.82
CA SER A 656 -24.39 -4.78 11.96
C SER A 656 -23.24 -5.55 12.63
N ASP A 657 -23.40 -6.85 12.86
CA ASP A 657 -22.37 -7.68 13.48
C ASP A 657 -21.16 -7.87 12.55
N LEU A 658 -21.37 -7.96 11.23
CA LEU A 658 -20.30 -7.94 10.24
C LEU A 658 -19.49 -6.63 10.30
N VAL A 659 -20.17 -5.48 10.30
CA VAL A 659 -19.51 -4.17 10.37
C VAL A 659 -18.74 -4.04 11.69
N LYS A 660 -19.33 -4.42 12.83
CA LYS A 660 -18.67 -4.49 14.14
C LYS A 660 -17.44 -5.42 14.10
N TYR A 661 -17.53 -6.57 13.45
CA TYR A 661 -16.42 -7.51 13.29
C TYR A 661 -15.25 -6.90 12.50
N ILE A 662 -15.53 -6.16 11.42
CA ILE A 662 -14.50 -5.52 10.61
C ILE A 662 -13.83 -4.35 11.36
N ILE A 663 -14.61 -3.56 12.11
CA ILE A 663 -14.09 -2.43 12.91
C ILE A 663 -13.30 -2.90 14.15
N GLY A 664 -13.67 -4.06 14.71
CA GLY A 664 -13.34 -4.51 16.08
C GLY A 664 -11.90 -4.81 16.45
#